data_AF-A0AAD6ZJ47-F1
#
_entry.id   AF-A0AAD6ZJ47-F1
#
_cell.length_a   1.000
_cell.length_b   1.000
_cell.length_c   1.000
_cell.angle_alpha   90.00
_cell.angle_beta   90.00
_cell.angle_gamma   90.00
#
_symmetry.space_group_name_H-M   'P 1'
#
loop_
_entity.id
_entity.type
_entity.pdbx_description
1 polymer ?
#
loop_
_entity_poly.entity_id
_entity_poly.type
_entity_poly.pdbx_seq_one_letter_code
_entity_poly.pdbx_strand_id
1 'polypeptide(L)'
;MAPQLRPRAKKDTKANKTKNSSSKREEQGKPDVIDDVVDFIMTLCPTFATLQSTILVSKAFYKVFKSREKSIIWAVAYNVIGPALPQALRVARYPYHEGDSDAYDGTPVEDLNPAIMAATCPEERGATAITGKDTRKLLENADVISDFENIYSLTQKDRTSRTSVLTPEESLRFNRAAYRVMLYCKIFPGSRYDLDALADLGKKTVRQIQRQRTAVLSEYPTDELLEVYAVARFMRHVLEAIEDDGLAADEDVVDTLLATGPAGVVSAWKSRSLEMIEDELYWLGVESDDRNTLYTGYFDVPFASIWSTRKVKPPPNNAEPATKYILDTIVGADDTCSQCTAPGGLKLLAEANWDRLSVNLETLLKGKLKDSPTVTASLSAATKHLQKSDDLGPWIAGMFEVKTTPGAWDGWDRDMSYCEPCLTKFLVSHVWVWFLNERVQKGWVPPENCRSGYNCKKIVDSRDHVFAKNHLCAPTKSEEMDKPIALQESAEPGQPNAPLLSDDVINLIMTLCLTFDTLQSLILVSTAFHRVFKSHRKSITWAVAYNVIGPALPQAVRVARYPYHDRKANNGWAIEHRDPDLMAAVCPEEDGTTVITTQDMLKLVENAKVISALEDIYSLTQKDRTSRTSVLTPEESWRFQRAAYRIMLYCNMFPSTRYDLDELANMDTAKVKQIQRQRTAVLGDYPVDELLEVYTVTRFMRDVLGGIEDNSAEDVVDTLLATGPSGVVRAWQARSLKDVPDELYWLGKESDDNNTLYTGYFDIPFAHIWPARRVSPPKSNEPATKYILDTIVGADDTCSQCTTPDGLRLLNKASMSLASVLDSLHFYPHQRSRLFSCRLAPPHRGSKDFPQGKTQR
;
A
#
# COMPACT_ATOMS: atom_id res chain seq x y z
N MET A 1 7.36 34.98 -58.24
CA MET A 1 8.35 36.07 -58.32
C MET A 1 9.62 35.60 -57.64
N ALA A 2 10.67 35.36 -58.41
CA ALA A 2 12.00 35.00 -57.91
C ALA A 2 12.74 36.25 -57.39
N PRO A 3 13.86 36.06 -56.68
CA PRO A 3 15.01 36.89 -56.95
C PRO A 3 16.27 36.07 -57.28
N GLN A 4 16.91 36.55 -58.34
CA GLN A 4 18.23 36.16 -58.83
C GLN A 4 19.34 36.70 -57.93
N LEU A 5 20.45 35.97 -57.82
CA LEU A 5 21.76 36.57 -57.57
C LEU A 5 22.81 36.01 -58.54
N ARG A 6 23.56 36.95 -59.14
CA ARG A 6 24.66 36.78 -60.10
C ARG A 6 26.03 36.61 -59.40
N PRO A 7 27.09 36.22 -60.14
CA PRO A 7 28.27 35.51 -59.63
C PRO A 7 29.56 36.35 -59.58
N ARG A 8 30.62 35.83 -58.93
CA ARG A 8 32.03 36.16 -59.26
C ARG A 8 33.05 35.11 -58.79
N ALA A 9 33.76 34.56 -59.79
CA ALA A 9 35.19 34.19 -59.91
C ALA A 9 36.16 34.62 -58.77
N LYS A 10 37.31 33.99 -58.49
CA LYS A 10 38.23 33.09 -59.24
C LYS A 10 39.29 32.53 -58.26
N LYS A 11 39.77 31.31 -58.54
CA LYS A 11 41.13 30.74 -58.40
C LYS A 11 42.01 31.13 -57.19
N ASP A 12 42.45 30.10 -56.46
CA ASP A 12 43.89 29.79 -56.40
C ASP A 12 44.17 28.29 -56.15
N THR A 13 45.08 27.79 -56.98
CA THR A 13 45.63 26.43 -57.05
C THR A 13 46.74 26.24 -56.02
N LYS A 14 46.73 25.13 -55.28
CA LYS A 14 47.97 24.48 -54.80
C LYS A 14 47.79 22.97 -54.66
N ALA A 15 48.89 22.30 -55.01
CA ALA A 15 48.98 20.92 -55.45
C ALA A 15 49.15 19.88 -54.32
N ASN A 16 48.85 18.64 -54.71
CA ASN A 16 49.45 17.38 -54.26
C ASN A 16 49.32 16.97 -52.77
N LYS A 17 48.44 15.99 -52.53
CA LYS A 17 48.90 14.66 -52.09
C LYS A 17 47.83 13.60 -52.34
N THR A 18 48.09 12.77 -53.34
CA THR A 18 47.48 11.47 -53.56
C THR A 18 47.65 10.59 -52.33
N LYS A 19 46.56 10.32 -51.61
CA LYS A 19 46.41 9.16 -50.73
C LYS A 19 45.12 8.44 -51.11
N ASN A 20 45.27 7.19 -51.50
CA ASN A 20 44.22 6.24 -51.83
C ASN A 20 43.03 6.32 -50.85
N SER A 21 41.92 6.87 -51.31
CA SER A 21 40.61 6.59 -50.74
C SER A 21 40.13 5.26 -51.33
N SER A 22 40.42 4.16 -50.64
CA SER A 22 39.64 2.94 -50.79
C SER A 22 38.19 3.31 -50.48
N SER A 23 37.31 3.16 -51.46
CA SER A 23 35.87 3.28 -51.28
C SER A 23 35.39 2.23 -50.26
N LYS A 24 35.33 2.62 -48.99
CA LYS A 24 34.41 1.99 -48.04
C LYS A 24 33.02 2.42 -48.49
N ARG A 25 32.44 1.61 -49.38
CA ARG A 25 30.99 1.46 -49.46
C ARG A 25 30.56 1.20 -48.02
N GLU A 26 29.89 2.17 -47.40
CA GLU A 26 29.03 1.88 -46.26
C GLU A 26 28.04 0.84 -46.78
N GLU A 27 28.32 -0.43 -46.48
CA GLU A 27 27.28 -1.44 -46.39
C GLU A 27 26.28 -0.85 -45.39
N GLN A 28 25.20 -0.26 -45.92
CA GLN A 28 23.98 -0.08 -45.17
C GLN A 28 23.59 -1.48 -44.70
N GLY A 29 23.99 -1.78 -43.46
CA GLY A 29 23.82 -3.06 -42.82
C GLY A 29 22.38 -3.46 -42.96
N LYS A 30 22.18 -4.61 -43.60
CA LYS A 30 20.88 -5.29 -43.63
C LYS A 30 20.38 -5.34 -42.18
N PRO A 31 19.15 -4.86 -41.88
CA PRO A 31 18.64 -4.92 -40.52
C PRO A 31 18.77 -6.35 -40.01
N ASP A 32 19.45 -6.49 -38.86
CA ASP A 32 19.68 -7.79 -38.26
C ASP A 32 18.33 -8.32 -37.79
N VAL A 33 17.93 -9.50 -38.27
CA VAL A 33 16.66 -10.14 -37.90
C VAL A 33 16.54 -10.25 -36.38
N ILE A 34 17.69 -10.33 -35.69
CA ILE A 34 17.76 -10.34 -34.23
C ILE A 34 17.30 -9.01 -33.62
N ASP A 35 17.66 -7.86 -34.20
CA ASP A 35 17.28 -6.54 -33.68
C ASP A 35 15.76 -6.32 -33.79
N ASP A 36 15.10 -6.80 -34.86
CA ASP A 36 13.64 -6.72 -35.02
C ASP A 36 12.88 -7.64 -34.03
N VAL A 37 13.39 -8.84 -33.77
CA VAL A 37 12.80 -9.75 -32.77
C VAL A 37 12.93 -9.18 -31.37
N VAL A 38 14.09 -8.60 -31.04
CA VAL A 38 14.33 -7.97 -29.73
C VAL A 38 13.43 -6.74 -29.55
N ASP A 39 13.26 -5.92 -30.59
CA ASP A 39 12.33 -4.79 -30.59
C ASP A 39 10.90 -5.28 -30.32
N PHE A 40 10.45 -6.31 -31.04
CA PHE A 40 9.13 -6.91 -30.83
C PHE A 40 8.93 -7.40 -29.39
N ILE A 41 9.90 -8.14 -28.83
CA ILE A 41 9.86 -8.60 -27.42
C ILE A 41 9.70 -7.41 -26.45
N MET A 42 10.45 -6.32 -26.66
CA MET A 42 10.35 -5.14 -25.80
C MET A 42 9.00 -4.42 -25.95
N THR A 43 8.45 -4.35 -27.16
CA THR A 43 7.12 -3.77 -27.39
C THR A 43 5.99 -4.58 -26.75
N LEU A 44 6.22 -5.85 -26.45
CA LEU A 44 5.28 -6.72 -25.74
C LEU A 44 5.43 -6.68 -24.20
N CYS A 45 6.38 -5.90 -23.66
CA CYS A 45 6.51 -5.78 -22.22
C CYS A 45 5.23 -5.18 -21.61
N PRO A 46 4.61 -5.83 -20.61
CA PRO A 46 3.33 -5.39 -20.05
C PRO A 46 3.45 -4.12 -19.20
N THR A 47 4.64 -3.86 -18.65
CA THR A 47 4.89 -2.72 -17.76
C THR A 47 6.27 -2.11 -18.00
N PHE A 48 6.46 -0.85 -17.58
CA PHE A 48 7.77 -0.19 -17.62
C PHE A 48 8.82 -0.89 -16.75
N ALA A 49 8.44 -1.49 -15.62
CA ALA A 49 9.33 -2.28 -14.79
C ALA A 49 9.84 -3.54 -15.50
N THR A 50 8.95 -4.21 -16.25
CA THR A 50 9.32 -5.36 -17.08
C THR A 50 10.24 -4.95 -18.22
N LEU A 51 9.96 -3.80 -18.86
CA LEU A 51 10.82 -3.24 -19.89
C LEU A 51 12.22 -2.93 -19.33
N GLN A 52 12.30 -2.25 -18.18
CA GLN A 52 13.57 -1.92 -17.53
C GLN A 52 14.37 -3.18 -17.22
N SER A 53 13.73 -4.20 -16.63
CA SER A 53 14.35 -5.49 -16.35
C SER A 53 14.87 -6.13 -17.64
N THR A 54 14.05 -6.14 -18.70
CA THR A 54 14.38 -6.69 -20.01
C THR A 54 15.57 -5.99 -20.67
N ILE A 55 15.67 -4.66 -20.54
CA ILE A 55 16.82 -3.87 -21.00
C ILE A 55 18.10 -4.26 -20.27
N LEU A 56 18.02 -4.56 -18.97
CA LEU A 56 19.16 -4.89 -18.11
C LEU A 56 19.70 -6.30 -18.33
N VAL A 57 18.93 -7.21 -18.94
CA VAL A 57 19.35 -8.61 -19.19
C VAL A 57 20.57 -8.70 -20.12
N SER A 58 20.69 -7.83 -21.13
CA SER A 58 21.75 -7.94 -22.14
C SER A 58 22.10 -6.63 -22.84
N LYS A 59 23.37 -6.46 -23.21
CA LYS A 59 23.84 -5.34 -24.05
C LYS A 59 23.15 -5.28 -25.42
N ALA A 60 22.74 -6.42 -25.97
CA ALA A 60 22.01 -6.47 -27.24
C ALA A 60 20.62 -5.82 -27.10
N PHE A 61 19.92 -6.13 -26.01
CA PHE A 61 18.63 -5.52 -25.65
C PHE A 61 18.80 -4.01 -25.45
N TYR A 62 19.79 -3.59 -24.65
CA TYR A 62 20.08 -2.17 -24.48
C TYR A 62 20.37 -1.43 -25.80
N LYS A 63 21.13 -2.04 -26.72
CA LYS A 63 21.43 -1.46 -28.05
C LYS A 63 20.16 -1.24 -28.87
N VAL A 64 19.29 -2.25 -28.96
CA VAL A 64 18.02 -2.17 -29.69
C VAL A 64 17.12 -1.12 -29.06
N PHE A 65 16.97 -1.14 -27.73
CA PHE A 65 16.25 -0.13 -26.99
C PHE A 65 16.75 1.28 -27.31
N LYS A 66 18.06 1.51 -27.26
CA LYS A 66 18.61 2.85 -27.53
C LYS A 66 18.33 3.33 -28.96
N SER A 67 18.26 2.41 -29.92
CA SER A 67 17.94 2.73 -31.31
C SER A 67 16.45 2.99 -31.56
N ARG A 68 15.56 2.40 -30.76
CA ARG A 68 14.09 2.42 -30.95
C ARG A 68 13.31 2.90 -29.71
N GLU A 69 13.98 3.65 -28.83
CA GLU A 69 13.52 4.04 -27.49
C GLU A 69 12.10 4.61 -27.51
N LYS A 70 11.82 5.55 -28.41
CA LYS A 70 10.50 6.19 -28.53
C LYS A 70 9.38 5.20 -28.89
N SER A 71 9.64 4.29 -29.82
CA SER A 71 8.64 3.31 -30.27
C SER A 71 8.35 2.29 -29.18
N ILE A 72 9.40 1.81 -28.51
CA ILE A 72 9.29 0.83 -27.43
C ILE A 72 8.58 1.43 -26.22
N ILE A 73 9.00 2.62 -25.75
CA ILE A 73 8.35 3.31 -24.63
C ILE A 73 6.88 3.59 -24.96
N TRP A 74 6.57 4.01 -26.18
CA TRP A 74 5.19 4.24 -26.62
C TRP A 74 4.36 2.96 -26.61
N ALA A 75 4.90 1.84 -27.13
CA ALA A 75 4.22 0.56 -27.11
C ALA A 75 3.97 0.06 -25.68
N VAL A 76 4.95 0.18 -24.79
CA VAL A 76 4.78 -0.20 -23.38
C VAL A 76 3.79 0.72 -22.67
N ALA A 77 3.80 2.02 -22.94
CA ALA A 77 2.77 2.94 -22.45
C ALA A 77 1.36 2.53 -22.92
N TYR A 78 1.24 2.10 -24.18
CA TYR A 78 -0.01 1.59 -24.75
C TYR A 78 -0.44 0.28 -24.11
N ASN A 79 0.48 -0.62 -23.77
CA ASN A 79 0.15 -1.87 -23.06
C ASN A 79 -0.38 -1.61 -21.65
N VAL A 80 0.13 -0.58 -20.96
CA VAL A 80 -0.30 -0.19 -19.61
C VAL A 80 -1.66 0.53 -19.63
N ILE A 81 -1.83 1.49 -20.54
CA ILE A 81 -3.00 2.40 -20.55
C ILE A 81 -4.11 1.92 -21.50
N GLY A 82 -3.75 1.12 -22.49
CA GLY A 82 -4.62 0.77 -23.61
C GLY A 82 -4.82 1.93 -24.60
N PRO A 83 -5.93 1.89 -25.38
CA PRO A 83 -6.18 2.87 -26.42
C PRO A 83 -6.48 4.30 -25.93
N ALA A 84 -6.66 4.49 -24.61
CA ALA A 84 -6.87 5.80 -23.98
C ALA A 84 -5.54 6.56 -23.68
N LEU A 85 -4.39 6.06 -24.16
CA LEU A 85 -3.08 6.68 -23.95
C LEU A 85 -3.02 8.19 -24.31
N PRO A 86 -3.64 8.70 -25.39
CA PRO A 86 -3.62 10.14 -25.68
C PRO A 86 -4.24 10.99 -24.57
N GLN A 87 -5.32 10.51 -23.94
CA GLN A 87 -5.98 11.21 -22.85
C GLN A 87 -5.14 11.13 -21.56
N ALA A 88 -4.55 9.96 -21.27
CA ALA A 88 -3.66 9.80 -20.12
C ALA A 88 -2.41 10.69 -20.22
N LEU A 89 -1.79 10.78 -21.40
CA LEU A 89 -0.65 11.67 -21.65
C LEU A 89 -1.01 13.13 -21.45
N ARG A 90 -2.23 13.53 -21.85
CA ARG A 90 -2.74 14.88 -21.63
C ARG A 90 -2.83 15.20 -20.14
N VAL A 91 -3.31 14.27 -19.32
CA VAL A 91 -3.33 14.40 -17.86
C VAL A 91 -1.91 14.45 -17.27
N ALA A 92 -1.01 13.58 -17.72
CA ALA A 92 0.36 13.49 -17.22
C ALA A 92 1.17 14.77 -17.50
N ARG A 93 0.97 15.36 -18.68
CA ARG A 93 1.69 16.57 -19.13
C ARG A 93 1.06 17.87 -18.67
N TYR A 94 -0.18 17.84 -18.16
CA TYR A 94 -0.81 19.04 -17.65
C TYR A 94 0.09 19.69 -16.58
N PRO A 95 0.46 20.98 -16.73
CA PRO A 95 1.39 21.67 -15.85
C PRO A 95 0.70 22.02 -14.53
N TYR A 96 0.41 21.01 -13.72
CA TYR A 96 -0.04 21.19 -12.35
C TYR A 96 1.20 21.30 -11.44
N HIS A 97 1.27 22.37 -10.66
CA HIS A 97 2.29 22.59 -9.65
C HIS A 97 2.01 21.69 -8.44
N GLU A 98 2.38 20.41 -8.56
CA GLU A 98 2.37 19.46 -7.44
C GLU A 98 3.47 19.85 -6.43
N GLY A 99 3.22 20.85 -5.58
CA GLY A 99 4.03 21.08 -4.37
C GLY A 99 4.49 22.51 -4.05
N ASP A 100 4.06 23.55 -4.76
CA ASP A 100 4.33 24.95 -4.37
C ASP A 100 3.04 25.63 -3.88
N SER A 101 2.42 25.09 -2.81
CA SER A 101 1.29 25.75 -2.13
C SER A 101 1.66 27.15 -1.65
N ASP A 102 2.94 27.37 -1.34
CA ASP A 102 3.40 28.58 -0.65
C ASP A 102 3.81 29.70 -1.63
N ALA A 103 3.86 29.42 -2.93
CA ALA A 103 4.23 30.40 -3.96
C ALA A 103 3.00 30.97 -4.69
N TYR A 104 1.79 30.85 -4.12
CA TYR A 104 0.63 31.56 -4.64
C TYR A 104 0.81 33.06 -4.37
N ASP A 105 1.38 33.78 -5.32
CA ASP A 105 1.67 35.22 -5.25
C ASP A 105 0.42 36.12 -5.30
N GLY A 106 -0.77 35.52 -5.19
CA GLY A 106 -2.05 36.22 -5.27
C GLY A 106 -2.33 36.82 -6.64
N THR A 107 -1.58 36.46 -7.69
CA THR A 107 -1.91 36.92 -9.05
C THR A 107 -3.32 36.43 -9.39
N PRO A 108 -4.25 37.36 -9.70
CA PRO A 108 -5.59 37.00 -10.13
C PRO A 108 -5.48 36.05 -11.30
N VAL A 109 -6.23 34.94 -11.26
CA VAL A 109 -6.28 33.95 -12.33
C VAL A 109 -6.55 34.68 -13.64
N GLU A 110 -5.50 34.94 -14.43
CA GLU A 110 -5.64 35.38 -15.81
C GLU A 110 -6.53 34.34 -16.50
N ASP A 111 -7.51 34.81 -17.26
CA ASP A 111 -8.54 34.01 -17.90
C ASP A 111 -7.98 32.65 -18.35
N LEU A 112 -8.42 31.56 -17.69
CA LEU A 112 -8.19 30.19 -18.14
C LEU A 112 -8.89 30.04 -19.48
N ASN A 113 -8.23 30.52 -20.53
CA ASN A 113 -8.76 30.50 -21.87
C ASN A 113 -8.79 29.03 -22.30
N PRO A 114 -9.97 28.45 -22.55
CA PRO A 114 -10.10 27.05 -22.96
C PRO A 114 -9.27 26.73 -24.20
N ALA A 115 -9.08 27.71 -25.10
CA ALA A 115 -8.21 27.57 -26.27
C ALA A 115 -6.74 27.45 -25.89
N ILE A 116 -6.28 28.16 -24.86
CA ILE A 116 -4.94 27.99 -24.30
C ILE A 116 -4.83 26.60 -23.68
N MET A 117 -5.84 26.15 -22.92
CA MET A 117 -5.82 24.81 -22.33
C MET A 117 -5.76 23.69 -23.36
N ALA A 118 -6.55 23.80 -24.43
CA ALA A 118 -6.54 22.87 -25.56
C ALA A 118 -5.21 22.92 -26.32
N ALA A 119 -4.59 24.10 -26.44
CA ALA A 119 -3.30 24.27 -27.09
C ALA A 119 -2.11 23.80 -26.24
N THR A 120 -2.16 23.95 -24.91
CA THR A 120 -1.06 23.61 -24.02
C THR A 120 -0.84 22.11 -23.92
N CYS A 121 -1.91 21.32 -23.99
CA CYS A 121 -1.84 19.85 -24.00
C CYS A 121 -2.93 19.27 -24.92
N PRO A 122 -2.71 19.18 -26.24
CA PRO A 122 -3.65 18.52 -27.14
C PRO A 122 -3.69 17.00 -26.91
N GLU A 123 -4.81 16.35 -27.26
CA GLU A 123 -4.87 14.88 -27.36
C GLU A 123 -4.09 14.44 -28.60
N GLU A 124 -2.78 14.27 -28.42
CA GLU A 124 -1.86 13.96 -29.52
C GLU A 124 -2.15 12.58 -30.11
N ARG A 125 -2.48 12.56 -31.40
CA ARG A 125 -2.62 11.33 -32.17
C ARG A 125 -1.26 10.96 -32.78
N GLY A 126 -0.47 10.18 -32.06
CA GLY A 126 0.78 9.61 -32.57
C GLY A 126 1.91 9.61 -31.55
N ALA A 127 3.00 8.92 -31.89
CA ALA A 127 4.13 8.69 -31.00
C ALA A 127 4.93 9.98 -30.73
N THR A 128 4.54 10.71 -29.70
CA THR A 128 5.35 11.78 -29.14
C THR A 128 6.30 11.23 -28.09
N ALA A 129 7.39 11.96 -27.82
CA ALA A 129 8.38 11.49 -26.87
C ALA A 129 7.76 11.44 -25.46
N ILE A 130 7.70 10.26 -24.87
CA ILE A 130 7.28 10.05 -23.47
C ILE A 130 8.54 10.17 -22.62
N THR A 131 8.57 11.14 -21.73
CA THR A 131 9.70 11.37 -20.82
C THR A 131 9.61 10.44 -19.60
N GLY A 132 10.69 10.34 -18.82
CA GLY A 132 10.64 9.61 -17.54
C GLY A 132 9.65 10.23 -16.54
N LYS A 133 9.43 11.55 -16.59
CA LYS A 133 8.39 12.24 -15.80
C LYS A 133 7.00 11.80 -16.24
N ASP A 134 6.75 11.75 -17.55
CA ASP A 134 5.47 11.29 -18.11
C ASP A 134 5.22 9.84 -17.70
N THR A 135 6.23 8.98 -17.79
CA THR A 135 6.16 7.56 -17.43
C THR A 135 5.68 7.35 -15.98
N ARG A 136 6.26 8.07 -15.01
CA ARG A 136 5.83 7.98 -13.60
C ARG A 136 4.39 8.44 -13.41
N LYS A 137 4.03 9.60 -13.97
CA LYS A 137 2.65 10.11 -13.87
C LYS A 137 1.64 9.22 -14.58
N LEU A 138 2.02 8.61 -15.70
CA LEU A 138 1.16 7.65 -16.41
C LEU A 138 0.89 6.45 -15.53
N LEU A 139 1.90 5.87 -14.87
CA LEU A 139 1.71 4.76 -13.94
C LEU A 139 0.80 5.15 -12.76
N GLU A 140 1.09 6.28 -12.11
CA GLU A 140 0.27 6.79 -10.99
C GLU A 140 -1.20 6.98 -11.40
N ASN A 141 -1.46 7.60 -12.55
CA ASN A 141 -2.84 7.78 -13.02
C ASN A 141 -3.46 6.47 -13.53
N ALA A 142 -2.68 5.54 -14.08
CA ALA A 142 -3.16 4.23 -14.55
C ALA A 142 -3.67 3.37 -13.39
N ASP A 143 -2.94 3.33 -12.27
CA ASP A 143 -3.35 2.59 -11.09
C ASP A 143 -4.70 3.10 -10.56
N VAL A 144 -4.84 4.42 -10.45
CA VAL A 144 -6.11 5.06 -10.05
C VAL A 144 -7.25 4.72 -11.00
N ILE A 145 -7.03 4.83 -12.31
CA ILE A 145 -8.08 4.57 -13.30
C ILE A 145 -8.43 3.07 -13.37
N SER A 146 -7.46 2.18 -13.22
CA SER A 146 -7.69 0.74 -13.15
C SER A 146 -8.55 0.37 -11.94
N ASP A 147 -8.23 0.89 -10.76
CA ASP A 147 -9.06 0.71 -9.56
C ASP A 147 -10.46 1.29 -9.75
N PHE A 148 -10.56 2.46 -10.39
CA PHE A 148 -11.83 3.10 -10.65
C PHE A 148 -12.68 2.31 -11.65
N GLU A 149 -12.08 1.71 -12.68
CA GLU A 149 -12.73 0.80 -13.63
C GLU A 149 -13.20 -0.48 -12.93
N ASN A 150 -12.39 -1.04 -12.02
CA ASN A 150 -12.77 -2.19 -11.20
C ASN A 150 -14.03 -1.88 -10.37
N ILE A 151 -14.08 -0.71 -9.72
CA ILE A 151 -15.26 -0.26 -8.95
C ILE A 151 -16.46 -0.05 -9.88
N TYR A 152 -16.27 0.55 -11.05
CA TYR A 152 -17.33 0.71 -12.05
C TYR A 152 -17.88 -0.61 -12.54
N SER A 153 -17.01 -1.55 -12.92
CA SER A 153 -17.40 -2.87 -13.39
C SER A 153 -18.16 -3.63 -12.30
N LEU A 154 -17.64 -3.64 -11.07
CA LEU A 154 -18.25 -4.31 -9.92
C LEU A 154 -19.66 -3.79 -9.61
N THR A 155 -19.91 -2.50 -9.83
CA THR A 155 -21.16 -1.85 -9.44
C THR A 155 -22.17 -1.71 -10.58
N GLN A 156 -21.70 -1.59 -11.81
CA GLN A 156 -22.53 -1.26 -12.99
C GLN A 156 -22.54 -2.34 -14.08
N LYS A 157 -21.54 -3.25 -14.13
CA LYS A 157 -21.42 -4.28 -15.19
C LYS A 157 -21.70 -5.68 -14.67
N ASP A 158 -20.89 -6.14 -13.72
CA ASP A 158 -20.90 -7.49 -13.17
C ASP A 158 -20.43 -7.45 -11.73
N ARG A 159 -21.35 -7.78 -10.82
CA ARG A 159 -21.11 -7.78 -9.39
C ARG A 159 -20.29 -8.96 -8.87
N THR A 160 -20.03 -9.96 -9.71
CA THR A 160 -19.37 -11.22 -9.32
C THR A 160 -17.84 -11.17 -9.48
N SER A 161 -17.30 -10.10 -10.07
CA SER A 161 -15.86 -9.92 -10.30
C SER A 161 -15.36 -8.63 -9.68
N ARG A 162 -14.33 -8.73 -8.83
CA ARG A 162 -13.61 -7.56 -8.28
C ARG A 162 -12.73 -6.85 -9.29
N THR A 163 -12.38 -7.51 -10.38
CA THR A 163 -11.64 -6.92 -11.51
C THR A 163 -12.60 -6.55 -12.64
N SER A 164 -12.22 -5.56 -13.44
CA SER A 164 -13.01 -5.15 -14.59
C SER A 164 -13.28 -6.32 -15.54
N VAL A 165 -14.55 -6.47 -15.92
CA VAL A 165 -15.02 -7.37 -16.99
C VAL A 165 -15.66 -6.56 -18.12
N LEU A 166 -15.30 -5.27 -18.22
CA LEU A 166 -15.65 -4.46 -19.38
C LEU A 166 -15.03 -5.08 -20.64
N THR A 167 -15.79 -5.09 -21.72
CA THR A 167 -15.23 -5.40 -23.05
C THR A 167 -14.18 -4.35 -23.44
N PRO A 168 -13.25 -4.64 -24.36
CA PRO A 168 -12.25 -3.66 -24.79
C PRO A 168 -12.83 -2.31 -25.23
N GLU A 169 -13.99 -2.32 -25.91
CA GLU A 169 -14.70 -1.12 -26.35
C GLU A 169 -15.37 -0.36 -25.19
N GLU A 170 -15.97 -1.06 -24.22
CA GLU A 170 -16.51 -0.46 -23.00
C GLU A 170 -15.38 0.15 -22.14
N SER A 171 -14.27 -0.58 -21.96
CA SER A 171 -13.09 -0.12 -21.21
C SER A 171 -12.45 1.11 -21.89
N LEU A 172 -12.35 1.13 -23.22
CA LEU A 172 -11.90 2.32 -23.95
C LEU A 172 -12.79 3.55 -23.67
N ARG A 173 -14.12 3.41 -23.79
CA ARG A 173 -15.07 4.51 -23.51
C ARG A 173 -14.92 4.99 -22.07
N PHE A 174 -14.87 4.07 -21.11
CA PHE A 174 -14.70 4.38 -19.69
C PHE A 174 -13.38 5.11 -19.43
N ASN A 175 -12.25 4.54 -19.84
CA ASN A 175 -10.92 5.09 -19.56
C ASN A 175 -10.71 6.45 -20.24
N ARG A 176 -11.16 6.61 -21.50
CA ARG A 176 -11.14 7.90 -22.19
C ARG A 176 -11.91 8.97 -21.40
N ALA A 177 -13.14 8.64 -20.98
CA ALA A 177 -13.97 9.55 -20.19
C ALA A 177 -13.35 9.85 -18.83
N ALA A 178 -12.85 8.83 -18.12
CA ALA A 178 -12.27 8.97 -16.79
C ALA A 178 -10.99 9.81 -16.78
N TYR A 179 -10.09 9.66 -17.76
CA TYR A 179 -8.92 10.55 -17.88
C TYR A 179 -9.33 12.01 -18.18
N ARG A 180 -10.40 12.23 -18.95
CA ARG A 180 -10.91 13.59 -19.20
C ARG A 180 -11.55 14.22 -17.97
N VAL A 181 -12.25 13.42 -17.16
CA VAL A 181 -12.75 13.86 -15.85
C VAL A 181 -11.58 14.17 -14.92
N MET A 182 -10.57 13.30 -14.85
CA MET A 182 -9.35 13.54 -14.06
C MET A 182 -8.63 14.83 -14.50
N LEU A 183 -8.52 15.08 -15.80
CA LEU A 183 -7.98 16.34 -16.32
C LEU A 183 -8.83 17.52 -15.87
N TYR A 184 -10.15 17.45 -16.02
CA TYR A 184 -11.08 18.51 -15.61
C TYR A 184 -10.93 18.86 -14.13
N CYS A 185 -10.84 17.86 -13.25
CA CYS A 185 -10.61 18.06 -11.81
C CYS A 185 -9.23 18.68 -11.53
N LYS A 186 -8.17 18.33 -12.28
CA LYS A 186 -6.85 18.99 -12.16
C LYS A 186 -6.85 20.44 -12.64
N ILE A 187 -7.72 20.80 -13.58
CA ILE A 187 -7.87 22.17 -14.07
C ILE A 187 -8.61 23.03 -13.03
N PHE A 188 -9.65 22.45 -12.41
CA PHE A 188 -10.51 23.11 -11.43
C PHE A 188 -10.50 22.39 -10.07
N PRO A 189 -9.33 22.23 -9.40
CA PRO A 189 -9.26 21.45 -8.18
C PRO A 189 -9.91 22.18 -7.02
N GLY A 190 -10.44 21.43 -6.06
CA GLY A 190 -11.07 21.97 -4.85
C GLY A 190 -10.09 22.82 -4.02
N SER A 191 -8.83 22.41 -3.96
CA SER A 191 -7.77 23.09 -3.20
C SER A 191 -7.27 24.40 -3.80
N ARG A 192 -7.72 24.78 -4.99
CA ARG A 192 -7.22 25.99 -5.67
C ARG A 192 -7.71 27.28 -5.05
N TYR A 193 -8.85 27.24 -4.37
CA TYR A 193 -9.54 28.43 -3.91
C TYR A 193 -9.45 28.47 -2.39
N ASP A 194 -8.62 29.37 -1.88
CA ASP A 194 -8.64 29.76 -0.48
C ASP A 194 -10.06 30.21 -0.13
N LEU A 195 -10.72 29.54 0.83
CA LEU A 195 -12.11 29.85 1.13
C LEU A 195 -12.26 31.19 1.84
N ASP A 196 -11.23 31.65 2.56
CA ASP A 196 -11.23 32.99 3.15
C ASP A 196 -11.32 34.04 2.04
N ALA A 197 -10.66 33.79 0.91
CA ALA A 197 -10.80 34.59 -0.30
C ALA A 197 -12.12 34.31 -1.05
N LEU A 198 -12.78 33.16 -0.85
CA LEU A 198 -14.07 32.84 -1.47
C LEU A 198 -15.25 33.60 -0.88
N ALA A 199 -15.22 33.91 0.42
CA ALA A 199 -16.21 34.81 1.01
C ALA A 199 -16.25 36.18 0.28
N ASP A 200 -15.06 36.63 -0.18
CA ASP A 200 -14.88 37.85 -0.96
C ASP A 200 -14.99 37.65 -2.48
N LEU A 201 -15.04 36.41 -2.98
CA LEU A 201 -15.21 36.11 -4.40
C LEU A 201 -16.64 36.47 -4.83
N GLY A 202 -16.79 37.72 -5.28
CA GLY A 202 -18.06 38.21 -5.77
C GLY A 202 -18.66 37.29 -6.83
N LYS A 203 -20.00 37.22 -6.89
CA LYS A 203 -20.81 36.39 -7.82
C LYS A 203 -20.35 36.44 -9.29
N LYS A 204 -19.61 37.48 -9.70
CA LYS A 204 -19.01 37.59 -11.04
C LYS A 204 -17.91 36.54 -11.26
N THR A 205 -17.04 36.31 -10.28
CA THR A 205 -15.93 35.36 -10.42
C THR A 205 -16.42 33.93 -10.39
N VAL A 206 -17.38 33.59 -9.51
CA VAL A 206 -18.05 32.27 -9.51
C VAL A 206 -18.66 31.98 -10.89
N ARG A 207 -19.39 32.94 -11.47
CA ARG A 207 -19.96 32.80 -12.83
C ARG A 207 -18.88 32.67 -13.91
N GLN A 208 -17.74 33.35 -13.75
CA GLN A 208 -16.61 33.23 -14.69
C GLN A 208 -16.01 31.83 -14.63
N ILE A 209 -15.78 31.28 -13.44
CA ILE A 209 -15.27 29.91 -13.27
C ILE A 209 -16.27 28.89 -13.83
N GLN A 210 -17.57 29.04 -13.55
CA GLN A 210 -18.61 28.18 -14.13
C GLN A 210 -18.63 28.24 -15.67
N ARG A 211 -18.41 29.41 -16.28
CA ARG A 211 -18.27 29.55 -17.73
C ARG A 211 -17.02 28.87 -18.26
N GLN A 212 -15.89 28.98 -17.55
CA GLN A 212 -14.64 28.31 -17.93
C GLN A 212 -14.80 26.79 -17.88
N ARG A 213 -15.42 26.26 -16.81
CA ARG A 213 -15.80 24.84 -16.67
C ARG A 213 -16.65 24.37 -17.85
N THR A 214 -17.72 25.12 -18.15
CA THR A 214 -18.61 24.86 -19.29
C THR A 214 -17.82 24.84 -20.60
N ALA A 215 -16.93 25.80 -20.79
CA ALA A 215 -16.19 25.93 -22.04
C ALA A 215 -15.20 24.76 -22.23
N VAL A 216 -14.49 24.32 -21.18
CA VAL A 216 -13.60 23.15 -21.24
C VAL A 216 -14.35 21.88 -21.65
N LEU A 217 -15.53 21.62 -21.07
CA LEU A 217 -16.33 20.45 -21.43
C LEU A 217 -17.00 20.59 -22.80
N SER A 218 -17.28 21.82 -23.25
CA SER A 218 -17.92 22.08 -24.55
C SER A 218 -17.05 21.75 -25.77
N GLU A 219 -15.74 21.53 -25.57
CA GLU A 219 -14.81 21.10 -26.62
C GLU A 219 -15.01 19.63 -27.04
N TYR A 220 -15.61 18.79 -26.19
CA TYR A 220 -15.78 17.37 -26.49
C TYR A 220 -17.00 17.11 -27.40
N PRO A 221 -16.91 16.20 -28.39
CA PRO A 221 -18.06 15.72 -29.16
C PRO A 221 -19.23 15.26 -28.27
N THR A 222 -20.47 15.33 -28.77
CA THR A 222 -21.66 15.04 -27.94
C THR A 222 -21.71 13.61 -27.43
N ASP A 223 -21.34 12.64 -28.25
CA ASP A 223 -21.20 11.22 -27.89
C ASP A 223 -20.17 11.02 -26.78
N GLU A 224 -18.96 11.56 -26.97
CA GLU A 224 -17.91 11.45 -25.95
C GLU A 224 -18.25 12.25 -24.66
N LEU A 225 -19.00 13.34 -24.78
CA LEU A 225 -19.47 14.12 -23.62
C LEU A 225 -20.51 13.35 -22.80
N LEU A 226 -21.32 12.48 -23.43
CA LEU A 226 -22.23 11.58 -22.72
C LEU A 226 -21.47 10.50 -21.94
N GLU A 227 -20.32 10.03 -22.46
CA GLU A 227 -19.41 9.13 -21.71
C GLU A 227 -18.81 9.83 -20.49
N VAL A 228 -18.32 11.07 -20.66
CA VAL A 228 -17.80 11.90 -19.55
C VAL A 228 -18.90 12.15 -18.50
N TYR A 229 -20.12 12.44 -18.94
CA TYR A 229 -21.28 12.58 -18.05
C TYR A 229 -21.57 11.29 -17.27
N ALA A 230 -21.51 10.12 -17.94
CA ALA A 230 -21.73 8.83 -17.28
C ALA A 230 -20.70 8.55 -16.18
N VAL A 231 -19.42 8.84 -16.43
CA VAL A 231 -18.36 8.69 -15.43
C VAL A 231 -18.52 9.69 -14.27
N ALA A 232 -18.84 10.95 -14.56
CA ALA A 232 -19.07 11.96 -13.51
C ALA A 232 -20.28 11.61 -12.63
N ARG A 233 -21.38 11.12 -13.22
CA ARG A 233 -22.54 10.63 -12.45
C ARG A 233 -22.20 9.39 -11.64
N PHE A 234 -21.35 8.52 -12.16
CA PHE A 234 -20.87 7.36 -11.40
C PHE A 234 -20.04 7.77 -10.19
N MET A 235 -19.12 8.74 -10.33
CA MET A 235 -18.37 9.28 -9.19
C MET A 235 -19.30 9.79 -8.09
N ARG A 236 -20.35 10.55 -8.47
CA ARG A 236 -21.35 11.04 -7.52
C ARG A 236 -22.04 9.88 -6.81
N HIS A 237 -22.49 8.88 -7.56
CA HIS A 237 -23.17 7.71 -7.00
C HIS A 237 -22.29 6.93 -6.00
N VAL A 238 -20.99 6.82 -6.27
CA VAL A 238 -20.04 6.19 -5.34
C VAL A 238 -19.94 6.97 -4.03
N LEU A 239 -19.83 8.30 -4.10
CA LEU A 239 -19.73 9.15 -2.91
C LEU A 239 -21.04 9.13 -2.10
N GLU A 240 -22.19 9.27 -2.76
CA GLU A 240 -23.52 9.16 -2.12
C GLU A 240 -23.70 7.80 -1.42
N ALA A 241 -23.20 6.71 -2.01
CA ALA A 241 -23.30 5.38 -1.42
C ALA A 241 -22.40 5.17 -0.20
N ILE A 242 -21.36 6.01 -0.02
CA ILE A 242 -20.49 5.98 1.17
C ILE A 242 -21.10 6.85 2.29
N GLU A 243 -21.85 7.90 1.93
CA GLU A 243 -22.42 8.87 2.88
C GLU A 243 -23.71 8.39 3.59
N ASP A 244 -24.43 7.42 3.04
CA ASP A 244 -25.77 6.96 3.50
C ASP A 244 -25.82 6.32 4.91
N ASP A 245 -24.79 6.50 5.74
CA ASP A 245 -24.70 6.07 7.15
C ASP A 245 -25.56 6.94 8.13
N GLY A 246 -26.51 7.71 7.61
CA GLY A 246 -27.63 8.27 8.39
C GLY A 246 -27.69 9.79 8.52
N LEU A 247 -26.82 10.54 7.83
CA LEU A 247 -26.95 11.98 7.65
C LEU A 247 -27.42 12.24 6.22
N ALA A 248 -28.52 12.99 6.05
CA ALA A 248 -28.97 13.35 4.71
C ALA A 248 -27.84 14.11 4.02
N ALA A 249 -27.28 13.51 2.98
CA ALA A 249 -26.15 14.05 2.26
C ALA A 249 -26.39 15.50 1.89
N ASP A 250 -25.51 16.38 2.34
CA ASP A 250 -25.53 17.74 1.85
C ASP A 250 -25.03 17.69 0.41
N GLU A 251 -25.92 17.96 -0.57
CA GLU A 251 -25.59 17.92 -2.00
C GLU A 251 -24.32 18.74 -2.30
N ASP A 252 -24.07 19.81 -1.54
CA ASP A 252 -22.90 20.67 -1.67
C ASP A 252 -21.59 19.97 -1.23
N VAL A 253 -21.64 19.06 -0.25
CA VAL A 253 -20.49 18.25 0.17
C VAL A 253 -20.08 17.31 -0.94
N VAL A 254 -21.03 16.52 -1.48
CA VAL A 254 -20.75 15.60 -2.60
C VAL A 254 -20.19 16.36 -3.80
N ASP A 255 -20.74 17.52 -4.13
CA ASP A 255 -20.25 18.36 -5.22
C ASP A 255 -18.82 18.87 -5.01
N THR A 256 -18.45 19.16 -3.76
CA THR A 256 -17.08 19.56 -3.42
C THR A 256 -16.13 18.36 -3.52
N LEU A 257 -16.56 17.19 -3.04
CA LEU A 257 -15.81 15.93 -3.14
C LEU A 257 -15.55 15.52 -4.60
N LEU A 258 -16.48 15.80 -5.53
CA LEU A 258 -16.29 15.55 -6.96
C LEU A 258 -15.09 16.31 -7.56
N ALA A 259 -14.68 17.43 -6.96
CA ALA A 259 -13.50 18.19 -7.40
C ALA A 259 -12.17 17.48 -7.13
N THR A 260 -12.14 16.46 -6.27
CA THR A 260 -10.96 15.60 -6.04
C THR A 260 -10.68 14.64 -7.19
N GLY A 261 -11.65 14.44 -8.08
CA GLY A 261 -11.52 13.56 -9.25
C GLY A 261 -11.56 12.08 -8.91
N PRO A 262 -11.25 11.20 -9.90
CA PRO A 262 -11.29 9.76 -9.69
C PRO A 262 -10.38 9.26 -8.56
N ALA A 263 -9.26 9.93 -8.29
CA ALA A 263 -8.33 9.56 -7.22
C ALA A 263 -8.98 9.67 -5.83
N GLY A 264 -9.68 10.79 -5.55
CA GLY A 264 -10.37 10.96 -4.28
C GLY A 264 -11.54 9.98 -4.13
N VAL A 265 -12.28 9.72 -5.20
CA VAL A 265 -13.38 8.72 -5.20
C VAL A 265 -12.87 7.31 -4.92
N VAL A 266 -11.77 6.89 -5.55
CA VAL A 266 -11.14 5.59 -5.28
C VAL A 266 -10.64 5.53 -3.83
N SER A 267 -10.04 6.60 -3.33
CA SER A 267 -9.57 6.68 -1.94
C SER A 267 -10.74 6.53 -0.96
N ALA A 268 -11.83 7.28 -1.14
CA ALA A 268 -13.03 7.19 -0.31
C ALA A 268 -13.68 5.81 -0.36
N TRP A 269 -13.71 5.18 -1.54
CA TRP A 269 -14.25 3.84 -1.68
C TRP A 269 -13.44 2.80 -0.88
N LYS A 270 -12.11 2.84 -1.00
CA LYS A 270 -11.21 1.91 -0.29
C LYS A 270 -11.19 2.13 1.22
N SER A 271 -11.24 3.40 1.67
CA SER A 271 -11.28 3.74 3.09
C SER A 271 -12.67 3.56 3.71
N ARG A 272 -13.72 3.39 2.89
CA ARG A 272 -15.13 3.43 3.29
C ARG A 272 -15.47 4.66 4.11
N SER A 273 -14.80 5.78 3.81
CA SER A 273 -14.87 6.96 4.62
C SER A 273 -14.62 8.22 3.80
N LEU A 274 -15.47 9.22 4.04
CA LEU A 274 -15.26 10.56 3.53
C LEU A 274 -14.26 11.35 4.40
N GLU A 275 -13.89 10.87 5.60
CA GLU A 275 -13.04 11.56 6.59
C GLU A 275 -11.70 12.04 5.98
N MET A 276 -11.06 11.21 5.15
CA MET A 276 -9.80 11.60 4.50
C MET A 276 -9.96 12.80 3.57
N ILE A 277 -11.15 12.95 2.97
CA ILE A 277 -11.46 14.09 2.13
C ILE A 277 -12.04 15.21 2.98
N GLU A 278 -12.77 14.92 4.05
CA GLU A 278 -13.22 15.93 5.02
C GLU A 278 -12.05 16.64 5.68
N ASP A 279 -10.93 15.97 5.95
CA ASP A 279 -9.71 16.64 6.40
C ASP A 279 -9.22 17.64 5.34
N GLU A 280 -9.22 17.25 4.05
CA GLU A 280 -8.93 18.19 2.96
C GLU A 280 -9.96 19.33 2.91
N LEU A 281 -11.25 19.07 3.12
CA LEU A 281 -12.33 20.08 3.12
C LEU A 281 -12.29 20.99 4.35
N TYR A 282 -11.88 20.46 5.50
CA TYR A 282 -11.71 21.19 6.75
C TYR A 282 -10.57 22.20 6.60
N TRP A 283 -9.49 21.80 5.91
CA TRP A 283 -8.46 22.74 5.46
C TRP A 283 -8.97 23.77 4.46
N LEU A 284 -9.99 23.45 3.67
CA LEU A 284 -10.64 24.47 2.86
C LEU A 284 -11.36 25.47 3.78
N GLY A 285 -11.98 25.06 4.88
CA GLY A 285 -12.68 25.96 5.82
C GLY A 285 -14.18 26.10 5.53
N VAL A 286 -14.79 25.05 4.94
CA VAL A 286 -16.22 25.07 4.58
C VAL A 286 -17.04 25.02 5.87
N GLU A 287 -17.32 26.17 6.49
CA GLU A 287 -18.34 26.24 7.53
C GLU A 287 -19.72 26.01 6.88
N SER A 288 -20.56 25.17 7.50
CA SER A 288 -21.81 24.63 6.94
C SER A 288 -22.87 25.67 6.56
N ASP A 289 -22.72 26.93 6.99
CA ASP A 289 -23.76 27.94 6.87
C ASP A 289 -23.62 28.83 5.62
N ASP A 290 -22.43 28.98 5.05
CA ASP A 290 -22.19 29.75 3.81
C ASP A 290 -21.92 28.82 2.62
N ARG A 291 -23.01 28.21 2.13
CA ARG A 291 -23.02 27.29 0.98
C ARG A 291 -22.13 27.80 -0.16
N ASN A 292 -21.09 27.04 -0.47
CA ASN A 292 -20.09 27.42 -1.44
C ASN A 292 -20.63 27.24 -2.88
N THR A 293 -21.28 28.29 -3.38
CA THR A 293 -21.86 28.37 -4.74
C THR A 293 -20.86 28.05 -5.87
N LEU A 294 -19.57 27.98 -5.57
CA LEU A 294 -18.55 27.55 -6.52
C LEU A 294 -18.64 26.06 -6.85
N TYR A 295 -18.94 25.20 -5.88
CA TYR A 295 -18.94 23.75 -6.07
C TYR A 295 -20.33 23.21 -6.39
N THR A 296 -21.40 23.85 -5.91
CA THR A 296 -22.79 23.45 -6.23
C THR A 296 -22.98 23.21 -7.73
N GLY A 297 -23.39 21.98 -8.07
CA GLY A 297 -23.52 21.46 -9.43
C GLY A 297 -22.19 21.41 -10.19
N TYR A 298 -21.11 20.91 -9.55
CA TYR A 298 -19.73 20.97 -10.05
C TYR A 298 -19.61 20.46 -11.49
N PHE A 299 -20.30 19.36 -11.80
CA PHE A 299 -20.49 18.83 -13.15
C PHE A 299 -21.86 19.20 -13.75
N ASP A 300 -22.92 19.17 -12.95
CA ASP A 300 -24.30 19.28 -13.46
C ASP A 300 -24.59 20.64 -14.12
N VAL A 301 -24.06 21.74 -13.57
CA VAL A 301 -24.25 23.10 -14.14
C VAL A 301 -23.57 23.23 -15.51
N PRO A 302 -22.28 22.88 -15.68
CA PRO A 302 -21.63 22.82 -16.99
C PRO A 302 -22.38 21.96 -18.01
N PHE A 303 -22.78 20.73 -17.62
CA PHE A 303 -23.50 19.82 -18.52
C PHE A 303 -24.84 20.40 -18.95
N ALA A 304 -25.66 20.88 -18.01
CA ALA A 304 -26.95 21.50 -18.31
C ALA A 304 -26.82 22.69 -19.28
N SER A 305 -25.79 23.53 -19.10
CA SER A 305 -25.50 24.63 -20.02
C SER A 305 -25.17 24.11 -21.41
N ILE A 306 -24.32 23.09 -21.54
CA ILE A 306 -23.92 22.53 -22.84
C ILE A 306 -25.10 21.87 -23.54
N TRP A 307 -25.93 21.10 -22.83
CA TRP A 307 -27.12 20.45 -23.39
C TRP A 307 -28.10 21.47 -23.95
N SER A 308 -28.35 22.55 -23.20
CA SER A 308 -29.16 23.68 -23.65
C SER A 308 -28.60 24.33 -24.91
N THR A 309 -27.30 24.65 -24.92
CA THR A 309 -26.63 25.26 -26.08
C THR A 309 -26.66 24.37 -27.32
N ARG A 310 -26.42 23.06 -27.15
CA ARG A 310 -26.43 22.07 -28.25
C ARG A 310 -27.84 21.62 -28.64
N LYS A 311 -28.88 22.03 -27.91
CA LYS A 311 -30.27 21.57 -28.06
C LYS A 311 -30.41 20.04 -27.98
N VAL A 312 -29.59 19.43 -27.13
CA VAL A 312 -29.63 17.98 -26.84
C VAL A 312 -30.46 17.80 -25.57
N LYS A 313 -31.39 16.85 -25.57
CA LYS A 313 -32.16 16.53 -24.37
C LYS A 313 -31.18 15.95 -23.33
N PRO A 314 -31.09 16.51 -22.11
CA PRO A 314 -30.23 15.93 -21.08
C PRO A 314 -30.68 14.49 -20.81
N PRO A 315 -29.75 13.57 -20.51
CA PRO A 315 -30.11 12.26 -20.00
C PRO A 315 -31.07 12.44 -18.83
N PRO A 316 -32.22 11.73 -18.80
CA PRO A 316 -33.16 11.88 -17.71
C PRO A 316 -32.47 11.43 -16.41
N ASN A 317 -32.51 12.28 -15.38
CA ASN A 317 -31.88 11.98 -14.08
C ASN A 317 -32.33 10.63 -13.48
N ASN A 318 -33.49 10.09 -13.89
CA ASN A 318 -34.18 9.01 -13.19
C ASN A 318 -34.55 7.80 -14.08
N ALA A 319 -34.45 7.87 -15.42
CA ALA A 319 -35.15 6.92 -16.30
C ALA A 319 -34.26 6.03 -17.18
N GLU A 320 -33.06 6.48 -17.54
CA GLU A 320 -32.07 5.63 -18.22
C GLU A 320 -30.75 5.79 -17.48
N PRO A 321 -30.16 4.71 -16.94
CA PRO A 321 -28.91 4.81 -16.22
C PRO A 321 -27.84 5.30 -17.20
N ALA A 322 -27.09 6.35 -16.80
CA ALA A 322 -26.02 6.92 -17.62
C ALA A 322 -24.99 5.86 -18.05
N THR A 323 -24.98 4.70 -17.39
CA THR A 323 -24.21 3.51 -17.75
C THR A 323 -24.37 3.08 -19.20
N LYS A 324 -25.52 3.29 -19.86
CA LYS A 324 -25.71 2.92 -21.28
C LYS A 324 -24.77 3.61 -22.27
N TYR A 325 -24.13 4.72 -21.86
CA TYR A 325 -23.16 5.42 -22.70
C TYR A 325 -21.78 4.76 -22.64
N ILE A 326 -21.53 3.92 -21.64
CA ILE A 326 -20.30 3.15 -21.48
C ILE A 326 -20.53 1.67 -21.78
N LEU A 327 -21.61 1.08 -21.25
CA LEU A 327 -21.92 -0.34 -21.28
C LEU A 327 -22.86 -0.70 -22.44
N ASP A 328 -22.51 -1.75 -23.15
CA ASP A 328 -23.36 -2.36 -24.18
C ASP A 328 -24.27 -3.43 -23.59
N THR A 329 -23.79 -4.12 -22.56
CA THR A 329 -24.51 -5.20 -21.87
C THR A 329 -24.25 -5.13 -20.36
N ILE A 330 -25.19 -5.63 -19.56
CA ILE A 330 -25.05 -5.71 -18.11
C ILE A 330 -25.24 -7.18 -17.71
N VAL A 331 -24.25 -7.75 -17.03
CA VAL A 331 -24.28 -9.14 -16.58
C VAL A 331 -25.06 -9.21 -15.27
N GLY A 332 -26.11 -10.03 -15.25
CA GLY A 332 -26.92 -10.23 -14.05
C GLY A 332 -27.84 -9.06 -13.71
N ALA A 333 -28.28 -8.26 -14.69
CA ALA A 333 -29.26 -7.19 -14.50
C ALA A 333 -30.60 -7.70 -13.96
N ASP A 334 -31.00 -8.90 -14.38
CA ASP A 334 -32.27 -9.55 -14.02
C ASP A 334 -32.09 -10.63 -12.93
N ASP A 335 -30.92 -10.69 -12.31
CA ASP A 335 -30.65 -11.71 -11.30
C ASP A 335 -31.56 -11.54 -10.08
N THR A 336 -31.90 -12.68 -9.49
CA THR A 336 -32.74 -12.75 -8.29
C THR A 336 -31.92 -13.23 -7.10
N CYS A 337 -32.34 -12.82 -5.91
CA CYS A 337 -31.75 -13.32 -4.67
C CYS A 337 -31.91 -14.85 -4.60
N SER A 338 -30.83 -15.58 -4.38
CA SER A 338 -30.83 -17.05 -4.32
C SER A 338 -31.71 -17.62 -3.20
N GLN A 339 -32.10 -16.79 -2.22
CA GLN A 339 -32.88 -17.22 -1.05
C GLN A 339 -34.35 -16.83 -1.13
N CYS A 340 -34.65 -15.58 -1.44
CA CYS A 340 -36.04 -15.09 -1.49
C CYS A 340 -36.58 -14.94 -2.91
N THR A 341 -35.76 -15.17 -3.94
CA THR A 341 -36.09 -15.01 -5.37
C THR A 341 -36.51 -13.58 -5.79
N ALA A 342 -36.37 -12.61 -4.89
CA ALA A 342 -36.69 -11.22 -5.22
C ALA A 342 -35.71 -10.69 -6.28
N PRO A 343 -36.19 -9.97 -7.32
CA PRO A 343 -35.32 -9.35 -8.30
C PRO A 343 -34.45 -8.30 -7.61
N GLY A 344 -33.14 -8.35 -7.86
CA GLY A 344 -32.19 -7.41 -7.29
C GLY A 344 -31.09 -6.98 -8.26
N GLY A 345 -30.83 -7.76 -9.31
CA GLY A 345 -29.84 -7.44 -10.32
C GLY A 345 -28.46 -7.16 -9.72
N LEU A 346 -27.89 -6.01 -10.10
CA LEU A 346 -26.60 -5.52 -9.58
C LEU A 346 -26.61 -5.06 -8.12
N LYS A 347 -27.78 -4.97 -7.48
CA LYS A 347 -27.92 -4.65 -6.05
C LYS A 347 -27.81 -5.89 -5.16
N LEU A 348 -27.78 -7.08 -5.74
CA LEU A 348 -27.48 -8.28 -4.98
C LEU A 348 -26.02 -8.27 -4.52
N LEU A 349 -25.80 -8.93 -3.39
CA LEU A 349 -24.52 -9.07 -2.73
C LEU A 349 -23.97 -10.48 -2.99
N ALA A 350 -22.78 -10.54 -3.55
CA ALA A 350 -21.98 -11.74 -3.82
C ALA A 350 -20.60 -11.56 -3.18
N GLU A 351 -19.81 -12.62 -3.09
CA GLU A 351 -18.49 -12.58 -2.45
C GLU A 351 -17.63 -11.39 -2.89
N ALA A 352 -17.59 -11.12 -4.20
CA ALA A 352 -16.80 -10.05 -4.78
C ALA A 352 -17.19 -8.64 -4.29
N ASN A 353 -18.44 -8.42 -3.88
CA ASN A 353 -18.97 -7.09 -3.56
C ASN A 353 -19.54 -6.96 -2.15
N TRP A 354 -19.28 -7.92 -1.26
CA TRP A 354 -19.74 -7.88 0.13
C TRP A 354 -19.29 -6.64 0.89
N ASP A 355 -18.18 -6.01 0.49
CA ASP A 355 -17.72 -4.74 1.06
C ASP A 355 -18.69 -3.58 0.84
N ARG A 356 -19.71 -3.74 -0.02
CA ARG A 356 -20.80 -2.77 -0.23
C ARG A 356 -21.87 -2.82 0.85
N LEU A 357 -21.86 -3.83 1.72
CA LEU A 357 -22.85 -3.95 2.78
C LEU A 357 -22.61 -2.87 3.83
N SER A 358 -23.44 -1.82 3.85
CA SER A 358 -23.50 -0.92 5.00
C SER A 358 -24.27 -1.63 6.12
N VAL A 359 -23.54 -1.99 7.17
CA VAL A 359 -24.15 -2.61 8.34
C VAL A 359 -23.46 -2.19 9.61
N ASN A 360 -24.24 -1.69 10.56
CA ASN A 360 -23.76 -1.51 11.92
C ASN A 360 -23.57 -2.90 12.56
N LEU A 361 -22.32 -3.31 12.72
CA LEU A 361 -21.94 -4.63 13.24
C LEU A 361 -22.55 -4.95 14.61
N GLU A 362 -22.78 -3.95 15.45
CA GLU A 362 -23.44 -4.14 16.76
C GLU A 362 -24.90 -4.57 16.60
N THR A 363 -25.57 -4.13 15.53
CA THR A 363 -26.96 -4.53 15.23
C THR A 363 -27.08 -5.96 14.73
N LEU A 364 -25.96 -6.55 14.26
CA LEU A 364 -25.90 -7.96 13.88
C LEU A 364 -25.87 -8.90 15.08
N LEU A 365 -25.64 -8.40 16.30
CA LEU A 365 -25.65 -9.22 17.50
C LEU A 365 -27.07 -9.71 17.82
N LYS A 366 -27.20 -11.03 17.93
CA LYS A 366 -28.48 -11.71 18.14
C LYS A 366 -29.09 -11.42 19.52
N GLY A 367 -30.40 -11.24 19.56
CA GLY A 367 -31.16 -11.14 20.82
C GLY A 367 -30.80 -9.91 21.65
N LYS A 368 -30.36 -10.14 22.89
CA LYS A 368 -29.97 -9.13 23.88
C LYS A 368 -28.47 -8.84 23.92
N LEU A 369 -27.68 -9.47 23.05
CA LEU A 369 -26.23 -9.22 22.97
C LEU A 369 -25.91 -7.77 22.56
N LYS A 370 -26.67 -7.20 21.63
CA LYS A 370 -26.51 -5.79 21.20
C LYS A 370 -26.78 -4.77 22.31
N ASP A 371 -27.52 -5.18 23.35
CA ASP A 371 -27.84 -4.34 24.50
C ASP A 371 -26.76 -4.45 25.60
N SER A 372 -25.71 -5.27 25.41
CA SER A 372 -24.64 -5.48 26.39
C SER A 372 -23.40 -4.65 26.05
N PRO A 373 -23.08 -3.59 26.83
CA PRO A 373 -21.92 -2.73 26.56
C PRO A 373 -20.59 -3.48 26.53
N THR A 374 -20.45 -4.55 27.31
CA THR A 374 -19.23 -5.36 27.35
C THR A 374 -19.05 -6.18 26.07
N VAL A 375 -20.13 -6.77 25.56
CA VAL A 375 -20.07 -7.57 24.32
C VAL A 375 -19.90 -6.66 23.11
N THR A 376 -20.66 -5.55 23.05
CA THR A 376 -20.54 -4.58 21.95
C THR A 376 -19.17 -3.94 21.91
N ALA A 377 -18.64 -3.43 23.04
CA ALA A 377 -17.29 -2.87 23.07
C ALA A 377 -16.20 -3.88 22.64
N SER A 378 -16.34 -5.15 23.04
CA SER A 378 -15.41 -6.21 22.64
C SER A 378 -15.52 -6.54 21.14
N LEU A 379 -16.74 -6.57 20.59
CA LEU A 379 -16.96 -6.77 19.16
C LEU A 379 -16.39 -5.59 18.39
N SER A 380 -16.75 -4.36 18.76
CA SER A 380 -16.30 -3.13 18.11
C SER A 380 -14.78 -3.01 18.16
N ALA A 381 -14.10 -3.42 19.24
CA ALA A 381 -12.65 -3.53 19.27
C ALA A 381 -12.11 -4.59 18.29
N ALA A 382 -12.74 -5.77 18.22
CA ALA A 382 -12.35 -6.84 17.30
C ALA A 382 -12.59 -6.48 15.83
N THR A 383 -13.58 -5.64 15.53
CA THR A 383 -14.00 -5.27 14.17
C THR A 383 -13.66 -3.84 13.78
N LYS A 384 -12.91 -3.10 14.61
CA LYS A 384 -12.55 -1.69 14.36
C LYS A 384 -11.86 -1.51 13.00
N HIS A 385 -11.07 -2.49 12.57
CA HIS A 385 -10.39 -2.47 11.27
C HIS A 385 -11.36 -2.66 10.09
N LEU A 386 -12.46 -3.41 10.26
CA LEU A 386 -13.44 -3.67 9.19
C LEU A 386 -14.15 -2.40 8.72
N GLN A 387 -14.24 -1.38 9.58
CA GLN A 387 -14.84 -0.09 9.23
C GLN A 387 -13.97 0.76 8.30
N LYS A 388 -12.68 0.43 8.17
CA LYS A 388 -11.69 1.26 7.44
C LYS A 388 -10.94 0.49 6.35
N SER A 389 -11.34 -0.74 6.03
CA SER A 389 -10.57 -1.63 5.15
C SER A 389 -11.44 -2.50 4.26
N ASP A 390 -10.83 -3.07 3.21
CA ASP A 390 -11.37 -4.11 2.34
C ASP A 390 -11.52 -5.49 3.03
N ASP A 391 -11.50 -5.53 4.37
CA ASP A 391 -11.55 -6.75 5.17
C ASP A 391 -12.98 -7.23 5.45
N LEU A 392 -14.02 -6.44 5.12
CA LEU A 392 -15.43 -6.80 5.36
C LEU A 392 -15.82 -8.05 4.56
N GLY A 393 -15.43 -8.16 3.30
CA GLY A 393 -15.66 -9.33 2.46
C GLY A 393 -15.03 -10.61 3.03
N PRO A 394 -13.72 -10.65 3.31
CA PRO A 394 -13.08 -11.75 4.02
C PRO A 394 -13.75 -12.11 5.36
N TRP A 395 -14.20 -11.11 6.12
CA TRP A 395 -14.93 -11.32 7.37
C TRP A 395 -16.28 -12.03 7.15
N ILE A 396 -17.05 -11.59 6.14
CA ILE A 396 -18.31 -12.26 5.74
C ILE A 396 -18.02 -13.68 5.22
N ALA A 397 -16.93 -13.89 4.48
CA ALA A 397 -16.52 -15.23 4.04
C ALA A 397 -16.31 -16.18 5.24
N GLY A 398 -15.65 -15.69 6.30
CA GLY A 398 -15.46 -16.43 7.54
C GLY A 398 -16.78 -16.83 8.23
N MET A 399 -17.89 -16.13 7.97
CA MET A 399 -19.21 -16.50 8.48
C MET A 399 -19.79 -17.75 7.80
N PHE A 400 -19.43 -18.00 6.54
CA PHE A 400 -19.84 -19.22 5.83
C PHE A 400 -19.06 -20.46 6.30
N GLU A 401 -17.85 -20.27 6.84
CA GLU A 401 -17.04 -21.36 7.40
C GLU A 401 -17.54 -21.84 8.78
N VAL A 402 -18.29 -21.01 9.50
CA VAL A 402 -18.83 -21.37 10.82
C VAL A 402 -20.19 -22.06 10.71
N LYS A 403 -20.19 -23.37 10.94
CA LYS A 403 -21.43 -24.18 10.91
C LYS A 403 -22.32 -23.85 12.10
N THR A 404 -23.51 -23.30 11.84
CA THR A 404 -24.60 -23.25 12.84
C THR A 404 -25.46 -24.52 12.78
N THR A 405 -26.57 -24.54 13.53
CA THR A 405 -27.51 -25.67 13.66
C THR A 405 -27.70 -26.42 12.33
N PRO A 406 -27.40 -27.74 12.27
CA PRO A 406 -27.57 -28.53 11.06
C PRO A 406 -28.97 -28.36 10.45
N GLY A 407 -29.07 -28.14 9.14
CA GLY A 407 -30.32 -28.06 8.40
C GLY A 407 -30.96 -26.66 8.29
N ALA A 408 -30.59 -25.70 9.15
CA ALA A 408 -31.25 -24.38 9.15
C ALA A 408 -30.83 -23.46 7.99
N TRP A 409 -29.67 -23.74 7.39
CA TRP A 409 -29.04 -22.92 6.34
C TRP A 409 -28.62 -23.76 5.14
N ASP A 410 -29.26 -24.92 4.94
CA ASP A 410 -29.04 -25.75 3.76
C ASP A 410 -29.39 -24.94 2.50
N GLY A 411 -28.52 -24.98 1.50
CA GLY A 411 -28.66 -24.19 0.27
C GLY A 411 -28.16 -22.75 0.35
N TRP A 412 -27.53 -22.35 1.46
CA TRP A 412 -26.69 -21.15 1.48
C TRP A 412 -25.28 -21.52 1.05
N ASP A 413 -24.81 -20.86 -0.01
CA ASP A 413 -23.48 -21.04 -0.56
C ASP A 413 -22.77 -19.68 -0.70
N ARG A 414 -21.46 -19.66 -0.48
CA ARG A 414 -20.63 -18.46 -0.61
C ARG A 414 -20.65 -17.88 -2.01
N ASP A 415 -20.77 -18.72 -3.03
CA ASP A 415 -20.74 -18.33 -4.45
C ASP A 415 -22.10 -17.81 -4.95
N MET A 416 -23.14 -17.83 -4.10
CA MET A 416 -24.48 -17.33 -4.42
C MET A 416 -24.64 -15.83 -4.19
N SER A 417 -25.69 -15.26 -4.79
CA SER A 417 -26.04 -13.84 -4.68
C SER A 417 -27.25 -13.63 -3.77
N TYR A 418 -27.14 -12.71 -2.83
CA TYR A 418 -28.14 -12.46 -1.80
C TYR A 418 -28.62 -11.01 -1.83
N CYS A 419 -29.92 -10.76 -1.62
CA CYS A 419 -30.32 -9.40 -1.27
C CYS A 419 -29.85 -9.06 0.14
N GLU A 420 -29.63 -7.77 0.40
CA GLU A 420 -29.18 -7.27 1.71
C GLU A 420 -30.02 -7.81 2.88
N PRO A 421 -31.37 -7.81 2.88
CA PRO A 421 -32.15 -8.38 3.98
C PRO A 421 -31.86 -9.87 4.24
N CYS A 422 -31.62 -10.66 3.19
CA CYS A 422 -31.29 -12.07 3.34
C CYS A 422 -29.89 -12.23 3.93
N LEU A 423 -28.88 -11.55 3.36
CA LEU A 423 -27.51 -11.63 3.88
C LEU A 423 -27.43 -11.14 5.33
N THR A 424 -28.08 -10.03 5.67
CA THR A 424 -28.15 -9.51 7.04
C THR A 424 -28.80 -10.52 7.99
N LYS A 425 -29.88 -11.21 7.57
CA LYS A 425 -30.49 -12.29 8.38
C LYS A 425 -29.53 -13.45 8.62
N PHE A 426 -28.74 -13.81 7.62
CA PHE A 426 -27.67 -14.80 7.74
C PHE A 426 -26.60 -14.35 8.72
N LEU A 427 -26.07 -13.12 8.56
CA LEU A 427 -25.06 -12.55 9.45
C LEU A 427 -25.54 -12.47 10.90
N VAL A 428 -26.77 -11.99 11.15
CA VAL A 428 -27.37 -11.97 12.51
C VAL A 428 -27.34 -13.34 13.18
N SER A 429 -27.43 -14.40 12.38
CA SER A 429 -27.47 -15.76 12.88
C SER A 429 -26.09 -16.37 13.14
N HIS A 430 -25.04 -15.85 12.49
CA HIS A 430 -23.69 -16.43 12.49
C HIS A 430 -22.64 -15.56 13.21
N VAL A 431 -22.79 -14.23 13.25
CA VAL A 431 -21.80 -13.30 13.82
C VAL A 431 -21.42 -13.66 15.26
N TRP A 432 -22.38 -14.04 16.11
CA TRP A 432 -22.09 -14.42 17.49
C TRP A 432 -21.29 -15.74 17.59
N VAL A 433 -21.45 -16.67 16.64
CA VAL A 433 -20.69 -17.94 16.57
C VAL A 433 -19.28 -17.66 16.06
N TRP A 434 -19.16 -16.88 14.99
CA TRP A 434 -17.86 -16.43 14.52
C TRP A 434 -17.12 -15.69 15.64
N PHE A 435 -17.78 -14.77 16.34
CA PHE A 435 -17.15 -14.00 17.42
C PHE A 435 -16.74 -14.89 18.60
N LEU A 436 -17.55 -15.90 18.95
CA LEU A 436 -17.15 -16.94 19.89
C LEU A 436 -15.88 -17.67 19.43
N ASN A 437 -15.87 -18.16 18.19
CA ASN A 437 -14.74 -18.89 17.62
C ASN A 437 -13.48 -18.04 17.57
N GLU A 438 -13.60 -16.79 17.14
CA GLU A 438 -12.51 -15.80 17.10
C GLU A 438 -11.93 -15.57 18.49
N ARG A 439 -12.78 -15.42 19.52
CA ARG A 439 -12.32 -15.28 20.90
C ARG A 439 -11.64 -16.55 21.40
N VAL A 440 -12.18 -17.72 21.10
CA VAL A 440 -11.58 -19.02 21.48
C VAL A 440 -10.23 -19.22 20.77
N GLN A 441 -10.13 -18.91 19.48
CA GLN A 441 -8.86 -18.86 18.74
C GLN A 441 -7.91 -17.78 19.28
N LYS A 442 -8.44 -16.78 19.98
CA LYS A 442 -7.68 -15.80 20.77
C LYS A 442 -7.32 -16.25 22.18
N GLY A 443 -7.60 -17.50 22.54
CA GLY A 443 -7.25 -18.09 23.84
C GLY A 443 -8.28 -17.81 24.93
N TRP A 444 -9.41 -17.18 24.61
CA TRP A 444 -10.48 -16.98 25.57
C TRP A 444 -11.15 -18.31 25.90
N VAL A 445 -11.18 -18.66 27.18
CA VAL A 445 -11.91 -19.82 27.69
C VAL A 445 -13.32 -19.36 28.07
N PRO A 446 -14.37 -19.77 27.33
CA PRO A 446 -15.73 -19.35 27.65
C PRO A 446 -16.12 -19.90 29.04
N PRO A 447 -16.67 -19.06 29.94
CA PRO A 447 -17.28 -19.55 31.17
C PRO A 447 -18.51 -20.41 30.85
N GLU A 448 -19.11 -21.01 31.88
CA GLU A 448 -20.30 -21.84 31.71
C GLU A 448 -21.42 -21.08 30.96
N ASN A 449 -22.01 -21.72 29.95
CA ASN A 449 -23.06 -21.13 29.14
C ASN A 449 -24.24 -20.67 29.99
N CYS A 450 -24.70 -19.44 29.76
CA CYS A 450 -25.95 -18.96 30.34
C CYS A 450 -27.11 -19.79 29.79
N ARG A 451 -27.99 -20.31 30.65
CA ARG A 451 -29.18 -21.07 30.22
C ARG A 451 -30.06 -20.31 29.22
N SER A 452 -30.13 -18.98 29.37
CA SER A 452 -30.87 -18.10 28.46
C SER A 452 -30.08 -17.65 27.24
N GLY A 453 -28.78 -17.99 27.17
CA GLY A 453 -27.86 -17.63 26.09
C GLY A 453 -27.89 -16.15 25.73
N TYR A 454 -27.85 -15.87 24.42
CA TYR A 454 -27.95 -14.52 23.87
C TYR A 454 -29.30 -13.81 24.14
N ASN A 455 -30.29 -14.50 24.71
CA ASN A 455 -31.59 -13.92 25.13
C ASN A 455 -31.63 -13.58 26.62
N CYS A 456 -30.52 -13.69 27.37
CA CYS A 456 -30.50 -13.40 28.79
C CYS A 456 -30.79 -11.92 29.08
N LYS A 457 -31.86 -11.62 29.83
CA LYS A 457 -32.18 -10.24 30.25
C LYS A 457 -31.14 -9.65 31.21
N LYS A 458 -30.54 -10.49 32.05
CA LYS A 458 -29.51 -10.08 33.03
C LYS A 458 -28.22 -9.58 32.38
N ILE A 459 -28.05 -9.77 31.07
CA ILE A 459 -26.88 -9.26 30.33
C ILE A 459 -26.83 -7.71 30.32
N VAL A 460 -28.00 -7.07 30.46
CA VAL A 460 -28.14 -5.61 30.52
C VAL A 460 -28.07 -5.13 31.97
N ASP A 461 -28.68 -5.88 32.89
CA ASP A 461 -28.93 -5.40 34.26
C ASP A 461 -27.85 -5.81 35.29
N SER A 462 -26.95 -6.75 34.98
CA SER A 462 -26.02 -7.32 35.96
C SER A 462 -24.63 -7.61 35.38
N ARG A 463 -23.69 -6.70 35.65
CA ARG A 463 -22.28 -6.83 35.24
C ARG A 463 -21.63 -8.12 35.74
N ASP A 464 -21.89 -8.51 36.99
CA ASP A 464 -21.36 -9.76 37.57
C ASP A 464 -21.86 -11.00 36.81
N HIS A 465 -23.12 -11.00 36.37
CA HIS A 465 -23.67 -12.10 35.58
C HIS A 465 -23.04 -12.19 34.19
N VAL A 466 -22.77 -11.04 33.54
CA VAL A 466 -22.09 -10.96 32.24
C VAL A 466 -20.70 -11.58 32.29
N PHE A 467 -19.96 -11.35 33.38
CA PHE A 467 -18.62 -11.94 33.53
C PHE A 467 -18.65 -13.42 33.95
N ALA A 468 -19.63 -13.82 34.76
CA ALA A 468 -19.68 -15.17 35.31
C ALA A 468 -20.23 -16.24 34.33
N LYS A 469 -20.89 -15.86 33.23
CA LYS A 469 -21.56 -16.78 32.31
C LYS A 469 -21.31 -16.40 30.85
N ASN A 470 -21.24 -17.39 29.96
CA ASN A 470 -21.09 -17.14 28.53
C ASN A 470 -22.47 -16.86 27.91
N HIS A 471 -22.66 -15.68 27.31
CA HIS A 471 -23.89 -15.32 26.58
C HIS A 471 -23.76 -15.47 25.06
N LEU A 472 -22.56 -15.71 24.52
CA LEU A 472 -22.34 -16.09 23.12
C LEU A 472 -22.68 -17.58 22.94
N CYS A 473 -23.87 -17.98 23.35
CA CYS A 473 -24.39 -19.32 23.22
C CYS A 473 -25.89 -19.30 22.92
N ALA A 474 -26.37 -20.34 22.24
CA ALA A 474 -27.80 -20.52 22.03
C ALA A 474 -28.52 -20.78 23.38
N PRO A 475 -29.76 -20.27 23.57
CA PRO A 475 -30.56 -20.65 24.73
C PRO A 475 -30.76 -22.17 24.76
N THR A 476 -30.32 -22.82 25.83
CA THR A 476 -30.52 -24.26 26.02
C THR A 476 -32.00 -24.51 26.33
N LYS A 477 -32.75 -25.08 25.37
CA LYS A 477 -34.01 -25.73 25.68
C LYS A 477 -33.70 -26.91 26.60
N SER A 478 -34.50 -27.09 27.64
CA SER A 478 -34.37 -28.23 28.55
C SER A 478 -34.47 -29.54 27.76
N GLU A 479 -33.34 -30.26 27.70
CA GLU A 479 -33.11 -31.69 27.50
C GLU A 479 -33.98 -32.46 26.49
N GLU A 480 -33.38 -32.83 25.36
CA GLU A 480 -33.42 -34.21 24.82
C GLU A 480 -32.26 -34.43 23.81
N MET A 481 -31.29 -35.27 24.21
CA MET A 481 -30.12 -35.84 23.49
C MET A 481 -30.59 -36.91 22.46
N ASP A 482 -29.89 -37.40 21.42
CA ASP A 482 -28.52 -37.37 20.86
C ASP A 482 -28.55 -38.13 19.50
N LYS A 483 -27.61 -37.87 18.56
CA LYS A 483 -26.79 -38.88 17.79
C LYS A 483 -26.10 -38.30 16.52
N PRO A 484 -24.82 -38.65 16.23
CA PRO A 484 -24.10 -38.23 15.01
C PRO A 484 -24.03 -39.33 13.92
N ILE A 485 -23.95 -38.92 12.64
CA ILE A 485 -23.76 -39.77 11.44
C ILE A 485 -22.49 -39.33 10.68
N ALA A 486 -21.70 -40.29 10.22
CA ALA A 486 -20.46 -40.10 9.44
C ALA A 486 -20.69 -40.35 7.93
N LEU A 487 -19.94 -39.66 7.07
CA LEU A 487 -19.91 -39.82 5.61
C LEU A 487 -18.46 -40.01 5.11
N GLN A 488 -18.31 -40.81 4.05
CA GLN A 488 -17.06 -41.22 3.41
C GLN A 488 -17.08 -40.81 1.93
N GLU A 489 -15.99 -40.26 1.42
CA GLU A 489 -15.77 -39.89 0.00
C GLU A 489 -15.02 -41.00 -0.77
N SER A 490 -15.23 -41.06 -2.09
CA SER A 490 -14.44 -41.83 -3.05
C SER A 490 -14.28 -41.07 -4.36
N ALA A 491 -13.12 -41.18 -5.00
CA ALA A 491 -12.77 -40.58 -6.29
C ALA A 491 -12.03 -41.59 -7.19
N GLU A 492 -12.18 -41.47 -8.51
CA GLU A 492 -11.23 -41.94 -9.53
C GLU A 492 -11.26 -41.00 -10.76
N PRO A 493 -10.13 -40.82 -11.49
CA PRO A 493 -10.12 -40.16 -12.79
C PRO A 493 -9.36 -40.92 -13.90
N GLY A 494 -9.58 -40.51 -15.16
CA GLY A 494 -8.59 -40.73 -16.21
C GLY A 494 -9.03 -40.28 -17.61
N GLN A 495 -8.25 -39.39 -18.25
CA GLN A 495 -8.08 -39.28 -19.72
C GLN A 495 -6.94 -38.31 -20.12
N PRO A 496 -6.45 -38.26 -21.39
CA PRO A 496 -5.04 -38.47 -21.72
C PRO A 496 -4.28 -37.27 -22.33
N ASN A 497 -2.97 -37.48 -22.45
CA ASN A 497 -1.88 -36.52 -22.68
C ASN A 497 -1.86 -35.80 -24.04
N ALA A 498 -1.69 -34.47 -23.97
CA ALA A 498 -1.10 -33.61 -25.00
C ALA A 498 0.44 -33.52 -24.82
N PRO A 499 1.21 -33.13 -25.86
CA PRO A 499 2.68 -33.15 -25.80
C PRO A 499 3.20 -32.05 -24.86
N LEU A 500 3.95 -32.47 -23.84
CA LEU A 500 4.42 -31.63 -22.73
C LEU A 500 5.82 -31.10 -22.97
N LEU A 501 6.08 -29.87 -22.50
CA LEU A 501 7.42 -29.35 -22.27
C LEU A 501 8.23 -30.37 -21.45
N SER A 502 9.53 -30.52 -21.74
CA SER A 502 10.39 -31.41 -20.97
C SER A 502 10.45 -30.99 -19.51
N ASP A 503 10.54 -31.98 -18.60
CA ASP A 503 10.56 -31.74 -17.16
C ASP A 503 11.67 -30.76 -16.72
N ASP A 504 12.81 -30.75 -17.41
CA ASP A 504 13.92 -29.81 -17.15
C ASP A 504 13.55 -28.34 -17.43
N VAL A 505 12.77 -28.07 -18.49
CA VAL A 505 12.33 -26.72 -18.85
C VAL A 505 11.27 -26.24 -17.87
N ILE A 506 10.35 -27.11 -17.50
CA ILE A 506 9.34 -26.82 -16.47
C ILE A 506 10.05 -26.55 -15.14
N ASN A 507 11.03 -27.38 -14.75
CA ASN A 507 11.81 -27.17 -13.54
C ASN A 507 12.52 -25.81 -13.55
N LEU A 508 13.14 -25.43 -14.68
CA LEU A 508 13.78 -24.13 -14.85
C LEU A 508 12.77 -22.98 -14.67
N ILE A 509 11.61 -23.04 -15.35
CA ILE A 509 10.54 -22.04 -15.20
C ILE A 509 10.11 -21.91 -13.75
N MET A 510 9.93 -23.03 -13.04
CA MET A 510 9.52 -23.03 -11.64
C MET A 510 10.61 -22.47 -10.71
N THR A 511 11.88 -22.72 -10.97
CA THR A 511 13.00 -22.13 -10.20
C THR A 511 13.17 -20.63 -10.42
N LEU A 512 12.65 -20.10 -11.52
CA LEU A 512 12.66 -18.66 -11.84
C LEU A 512 11.47 -17.89 -11.27
N CYS A 513 10.54 -18.56 -10.57
CA CYS A 513 9.44 -17.89 -9.90
C CYS A 513 9.96 -16.92 -8.84
N LEU A 514 9.54 -15.66 -8.91
CA LEU A 514 9.98 -14.62 -7.98
C LEU A 514 9.29 -14.72 -6.62
N THR A 515 8.13 -15.39 -6.54
CA THR A 515 7.33 -15.53 -5.31
C THR A 515 6.72 -16.93 -5.19
N PHE A 516 6.36 -17.32 -3.97
CA PHE A 516 5.62 -18.56 -3.71
C PHE A 516 4.20 -18.55 -4.30
N ASP A 517 3.55 -17.38 -4.40
CA ASP A 517 2.23 -17.25 -5.04
C ASP A 517 2.30 -17.54 -6.55
N THR A 518 3.36 -17.06 -7.20
CA THR A 518 3.63 -17.36 -8.62
C THR A 518 3.89 -18.85 -8.81
N LEU A 519 4.69 -19.46 -7.92
CA LEU A 519 4.96 -20.89 -7.93
C LEU A 519 3.67 -21.71 -7.72
N GLN A 520 2.84 -21.35 -6.75
CA GLN A 520 1.56 -22.01 -6.48
C GLN A 520 0.63 -21.90 -7.68
N SER A 521 0.52 -20.71 -8.27
CA SER A 521 -0.28 -20.50 -9.48
C SER A 521 0.19 -21.41 -10.62
N LEU A 522 1.50 -21.50 -10.86
CA LEU A 522 2.07 -22.40 -11.87
C LEU A 522 1.82 -23.88 -11.59
N ILE A 523 1.91 -24.31 -10.32
CA ILE A 523 1.57 -25.68 -9.91
C ILE A 523 0.10 -26.00 -10.24
N LEU A 524 -0.81 -25.04 -10.05
CA LEU A 524 -2.25 -25.21 -10.27
C LEU A 524 -2.63 -25.16 -11.76
N VAL A 525 -1.85 -24.48 -12.61
CA VAL A 525 -2.13 -24.34 -14.04
C VAL A 525 -2.15 -25.68 -14.78
N SER A 526 -1.32 -26.66 -14.39
CA SER A 526 -1.26 -27.95 -15.10
C SER A 526 -0.67 -29.08 -14.26
N THR A 527 -1.16 -30.30 -14.52
CA THR A 527 -0.66 -31.54 -13.92
C THR A 527 0.82 -31.80 -14.18
N ALA A 528 1.38 -31.23 -15.27
CA ALA A 528 2.80 -31.35 -15.57
C ALA A 528 3.68 -30.50 -14.64
N PHE A 529 3.29 -29.25 -14.37
CA PHE A 529 3.95 -28.41 -13.37
C PHE A 529 3.84 -29.05 -11.99
N HIS A 530 2.67 -29.57 -11.62
CA HIS A 530 2.50 -30.31 -10.37
C HIS A 530 3.39 -31.57 -10.29
N ARG A 531 3.53 -32.35 -11.37
CA ARG A 531 4.41 -33.53 -11.42
C ARG A 531 5.87 -33.16 -11.24
N VAL A 532 6.35 -32.15 -11.99
CA VAL A 532 7.74 -31.68 -11.90
C VAL A 532 8.02 -31.10 -10.53
N PHE A 533 7.10 -30.31 -9.99
CA PHE A 533 7.16 -29.84 -8.61
C PHE A 533 7.26 -30.98 -7.62
N LYS A 534 6.41 -32.02 -7.73
CA LYS A 534 6.46 -33.17 -6.83
C LYS A 534 7.81 -33.89 -6.90
N SER A 535 8.41 -33.96 -8.09
CA SER A 535 9.69 -34.64 -8.33
C SER A 535 10.91 -33.81 -7.89
N HIS A 536 10.83 -32.48 -7.99
CA HIS A 536 11.92 -31.54 -7.69
C HIS A 536 11.58 -30.55 -6.58
N ARG A 537 10.64 -30.91 -5.69
CA ARG A 537 10.05 -30.01 -4.68
C ARG A 537 11.10 -29.21 -3.94
N LYS A 538 12.12 -29.91 -3.42
CA LYS A 538 13.20 -29.31 -2.64
C LYS A 538 13.98 -28.26 -3.46
N SER A 539 14.43 -28.61 -4.67
CA SER A 539 15.22 -27.67 -5.50
C SER A 539 14.39 -26.43 -5.88
N ILE A 540 13.13 -26.63 -6.23
CA ILE A 540 12.24 -25.54 -6.63
C ILE A 540 11.91 -24.65 -5.43
N THR A 541 11.52 -25.21 -4.29
CA THR A 541 11.17 -24.40 -3.11
C THR A 541 12.38 -23.65 -2.57
N TRP A 542 13.58 -24.23 -2.60
CA TRP A 542 14.81 -23.53 -2.25
C TRP A 542 15.15 -22.40 -3.22
N ALA A 543 15.02 -22.62 -4.53
CA ALA A 543 15.27 -21.57 -5.53
C ALA A 543 14.29 -20.41 -5.36
N VAL A 544 12.99 -20.69 -5.19
CA VAL A 544 11.98 -19.64 -4.97
C VAL A 544 12.20 -18.94 -3.63
N ALA A 545 12.55 -19.65 -2.56
CA ALA A 545 12.90 -19.03 -1.29
C ALA A 545 14.13 -18.11 -1.42
N TYR A 546 15.12 -18.52 -2.21
CA TYR A 546 16.31 -17.71 -2.49
C TYR A 546 15.97 -16.49 -3.35
N ASN A 547 15.03 -16.59 -4.30
CA ASN A 547 14.57 -15.43 -5.07
C ASN A 547 13.83 -14.41 -4.18
N VAL A 548 13.11 -14.86 -3.16
CA VAL A 548 12.37 -14.00 -2.22
C VAL A 548 13.29 -13.35 -1.18
N ILE A 549 14.25 -14.12 -0.64
CA ILE A 549 15.04 -13.73 0.54
C ILE A 549 16.48 -13.36 0.19
N GLY A 550 16.97 -13.78 -0.97
CA GLY A 550 18.35 -13.62 -1.36
C GLY A 550 19.32 -14.47 -0.53
N PRO A 551 20.59 -14.05 -0.40
CA PRO A 551 21.64 -14.84 0.23
C PRO A 551 21.48 -15.02 1.75
N ALA A 552 20.55 -14.30 2.40
CA ALA A 552 20.22 -14.45 3.81
C ALA A 552 19.23 -15.60 4.12
N LEU A 553 18.88 -16.41 3.10
CA LEU A 553 17.95 -17.53 3.23
C LEU A 553 18.25 -18.49 4.40
N PRO A 554 19.51 -18.90 4.67
CA PRO A 554 19.78 -19.79 5.81
C PRO A 554 19.32 -19.20 7.16
N GLN A 555 19.48 -17.89 7.37
CA GLN A 555 19.05 -17.22 8.59
C GLN A 555 17.52 -17.12 8.64
N ALA A 556 16.88 -16.82 7.52
CA ALA A 556 15.42 -16.72 7.45
C ALA A 556 14.72 -18.07 7.72
N VAL A 557 15.26 -19.17 7.19
CA VAL A 557 14.74 -20.53 7.47
C VAL A 557 14.84 -20.85 8.96
N ARG A 558 15.95 -20.48 9.62
CA ARG A 558 16.09 -20.65 11.09
C ARG A 558 15.00 -19.89 11.85
N VAL A 559 14.68 -18.66 11.44
CA VAL A 559 13.59 -17.88 12.05
C VAL A 559 12.24 -18.55 11.81
N ALA A 560 11.95 -18.98 10.57
CA ALA A 560 10.68 -19.62 10.22
C ALA A 560 10.45 -20.93 11.00
N ARG A 561 11.51 -21.72 11.15
CA ARG A 561 11.48 -23.01 11.87
C ARG A 561 11.54 -22.88 13.37
N TYR A 562 12.04 -21.75 13.88
CA TYR A 562 12.03 -21.53 15.31
C TYR A 562 10.58 -21.67 15.80
N PRO A 563 10.31 -22.59 16.74
CA PRO A 563 8.98 -22.79 17.29
C PRO A 563 8.69 -21.58 18.19
N TYR A 564 8.32 -20.48 17.54
CA TYR A 564 7.62 -19.39 18.17
C TYR A 564 6.31 -19.98 18.64
N HIS A 565 6.25 -20.30 19.94
CA HIS A 565 5.02 -20.77 20.54
C HIS A 565 4.00 -19.66 20.37
N ASP A 566 3.03 -19.90 19.49
CA ASP A 566 1.81 -19.13 19.46
C ASP A 566 1.25 -19.17 20.89
N ARG A 567 1.26 -18.02 21.57
CA ARG A 567 1.13 -17.81 23.02
C ARG A 567 -0.14 -18.42 23.63
N LYS A 568 -1.03 -18.97 22.81
CA LYS A 568 -2.39 -19.41 23.15
C LYS A 568 -2.54 -20.91 23.38
N ALA A 569 -1.48 -21.72 23.27
CA ALA A 569 -1.50 -23.10 23.76
C ALA A 569 -1.45 -23.09 25.30
N ASN A 570 -2.60 -22.81 25.91
CA ASN A 570 -2.86 -22.49 27.31
C ASN A 570 -2.73 -23.68 28.29
N ASN A 571 -1.81 -24.60 28.02
CA ASN A 571 -1.53 -25.70 28.92
C ASN A 571 -0.24 -25.32 29.63
N GLY A 572 -0.35 -24.83 30.87
CA GLY A 572 0.72 -24.31 31.74
C GLY A 572 1.90 -25.26 32.02
N TRP A 573 2.53 -25.78 30.97
CA TRP A 573 3.86 -26.33 31.00
C TRP A 573 4.79 -25.15 31.05
N ALA A 574 5.19 -24.83 32.29
CA ALA A 574 6.32 -23.98 32.56
C ALA A 574 7.46 -24.41 31.62
N ILE A 575 7.89 -23.49 30.74
CA ILE A 575 9.11 -23.65 29.94
C ILE A 575 10.28 -23.45 30.91
N GLU A 576 10.39 -24.33 31.89
CA GLU A 576 11.52 -24.46 32.78
C GLU A 576 12.62 -25.13 31.96
N HIS A 577 13.59 -24.32 31.57
CA HIS A 577 14.88 -24.73 31.01
C HIS A 577 14.84 -25.24 29.56
N ARG A 578 14.66 -24.33 28.58
CA ARG A 578 15.29 -24.55 27.28
C ARG A 578 16.80 -24.42 27.48
N ASP A 579 17.47 -25.56 27.43
CA ASP A 579 18.92 -25.69 27.42
C ASP A 579 19.49 -24.93 26.20
N PRO A 580 20.47 -24.02 26.37
CA PRO A 580 21.23 -23.42 25.27
C PRO A 580 21.78 -24.46 24.28
N ASP A 581 22.12 -25.68 24.75
CA ASP A 581 22.59 -26.76 23.89
C ASP A 581 21.48 -27.30 22.96
N LEU A 582 20.21 -27.13 23.34
CA LEU A 582 19.07 -27.42 22.47
C LEU A 582 19.03 -26.47 21.26
N MET A 583 19.60 -25.26 21.35
CA MET A 583 19.60 -24.30 20.24
C MET A 583 20.56 -24.70 19.12
N ALA A 584 21.75 -25.19 19.48
CA ALA A 584 22.71 -25.76 18.52
C ALA A 584 22.15 -27.05 17.87
N ALA A 585 21.34 -27.81 18.60
CA ALA A 585 20.71 -29.03 18.12
C ALA A 585 19.45 -28.80 17.27
N VAL A 586 18.66 -27.75 17.53
CA VAL A 586 17.34 -27.55 16.92
C VAL A 586 17.41 -26.86 15.54
N CYS A 587 18.41 -26.01 15.28
CA CYS A 587 18.58 -25.34 13.99
C CYS A 587 20.06 -24.97 13.73
N PRO A 588 20.93 -25.94 13.37
CA PRO A 588 22.26 -25.61 12.84
C PRO A 588 22.12 -24.70 11.61
N GLU A 589 23.15 -23.89 11.30
CA GLU A 589 23.13 -23.12 10.05
C GLU A 589 22.96 -24.08 8.88
N GLU A 590 21.83 -23.94 8.17
CA GLU A 590 21.41 -24.95 7.21
C GLU A 590 22.27 -24.91 5.96
N ASP A 591 22.80 -26.07 5.60
CA ASP A 591 23.60 -26.32 4.40
C ASP A 591 22.75 -26.49 3.11
N GLY A 592 21.49 -26.06 3.14
CA GLY A 592 20.55 -26.24 2.03
C GLY A 592 19.99 -27.66 1.89
N THR A 593 20.26 -28.57 2.83
CA THR A 593 19.87 -29.98 2.68
C THR A 593 18.45 -30.31 3.15
N THR A 594 17.83 -29.46 3.95
CA THR A 594 16.49 -29.73 4.51
C THR A 594 15.37 -29.38 3.51
N VAL A 595 14.15 -29.88 3.73
CA VAL A 595 13.00 -29.54 2.87
C VAL A 595 12.25 -28.35 3.50
N ILE A 596 12.09 -27.25 2.75
CA ILE A 596 11.23 -26.12 3.17
C ILE A 596 9.77 -26.58 3.14
N THR A 597 9.13 -26.62 4.30
CA THR A 597 7.73 -27.02 4.44
C THR A 597 6.80 -25.90 4.01
N THR A 598 5.51 -26.18 3.78
CA THR A 598 4.53 -25.13 3.43
C THR A 598 4.39 -24.09 4.55
N GLN A 599 4.48 -24.52 5.82
CA GLN A 599 4.47 -23.60 6.96
C GLN A 599 5.71 -22.71 6.98
N ASP A 600 6.88 -23.26 6.63
CA ASP A 600 8.11 -22.46 6.47
C ASP A 600 7.90 -21.39 5.39
N MET A 601 7.32 -21.75 4.23
CA MET A 601 7.08 -20.82 3.12
C MET A 601 6.23 -19.61 3.55
N LEU A 602 5.12 -19.85 4.28
CA LEU A 602 4.25 -18.78 4.76
C LEU A 602 5.01 -17.81 5.67
N LYS A 603 5.74 -18.34 6.66
CA LYS A 603 6.54 -17.52 7.56
C LYS A 603 7.69 -16.81 6.86
N LEU A 604 8.32 -17.45 5.88
CA LEU A 604 9.39 -16.85 5.07
C LEU A 604 8.87 -15.63 4.30
N VAL A 605 7.69 -15.73 3.68
CA VAL A 605 7.05 -14.61 2.97
C VAL A 605 6.71 -13.48 3.94
N GLU A 606 6.11 -13.81 5.09
CA GLU A 606 5.77 -12.81 6.12
C GLU A 606 7.02 -12.08 6.62
N ASN A 607 8.05 -12.83 7.02
CA ASN A 607 9.28 -12.24 7.52
C ASN A 607 10.01 -11.44 6.43
N ALA A 608 10.04 -11.91 5.19
CA ALA A 608 10.67 -11.19 4.09
C ALA A 608 10.02 -9.82 3.83
N LYS A 609 8.69 -9.72 3.94
CA LYS A 609 7.97 -8.43 3.85
C LYS A 609 8.42 -7.47 4.95
N VAL A 610 8.52 -7.96 6.19
CA VAL A 610 9.00 -7.15 7.33
C VAL A 610 10.43 -6.68 7.11
N ILE A 611 11.33 -7.59 6.72
CA ILE A 611 12.74 -7.24 6.51
C ILE A 611 12.91 -6.27 5.35
N SER A 612 12.20 -6.46 4.23
CA SER A 612 12.20 -5.52 3.09
C SER A 612 11.74 -4.13 3.52
N ALA A 613 10.65 -4.03 4.29
CA ALA A 613 10.17 -2.75 4.78
C ALA A 613 11.19 -2.09 5.73
N LEU A 614 11.84 -2.87 6.60
CA LEU A 614 12.89 -2.34 7.48
C LEU A 614 14.12 -1.89 6.69
N GLU A 615 14.47 -2.60 5.61
CA GLU A 615 15.56 -2.24 4.69
C GLU A 615 15.26 -0.96 3.92
N ASP A 616 14.02 -0.76 3.48
CA ASP A 616 13.58 0.48 2.85
C ASP A 616 13.76 1.68 3.80
N ILE A 617 13.36 1.52 5.07
CA ILE A 617 13.56 2.54 6.12
C ILE A 617 15.06 2.77 6.36
N TYR A 618 15.86 1.71 6.42
CA TYR A 618 17.31 1.81 6.61
C TYR A 618 17.97 2.56 5.46
N SER A 619 17.65 2.18 4.22
CA SER A 619 18.19 2.82 3.04
C SER A 619 17.80 4.29 2.97
N LEU A 620 16.53 4.60 3.21
CA LEU A 620 16.01 5.98 3.20
C LEU A 620 16.69 6.85 4.26
N THR A 621 17.01 6.31 5.43
CA THR A 621 17.57 7.09 6.55
C THR A 621 19.09 7.08 6.63
N GLN A 622 19.75 6.03 6.13
CA GLN A 622 21.19 5.80 6.31
C GLN A 622 21.99 5.72 5.01
N LYS A 623 21.35 5.47 3.85
CA LYS A 623 22.03 5.29 2.56
C LYS A 623 21.76 6.41 1.58
N ASP A 624 20.50 6.61 1.22
CA ASP A 624 20.04 7.55 0.21
C ASP A 624 18.62 8.02 0.54
N ARG A 625 18.54 9.26 1.01
CA ARG A 625 17.26 9.88 1.36
C ARG A 625 16.34 10.17 0.17
N THR A 626 16.80 10.01 -1.07
CA THR A 626 16.03 10.34 -2.27
C THR A 626 15.16 9.18 -2.76
N SER A 627 15.38 7.97 -2.25
CA SER A 627 14.64 6.76 -2.62
C SER A 627 13.81 6.24 -1.45
N ARG A 628 12.53 5.95 -1.71
CA ARG A 628 11.64 5.30 -0.73
C ARG A 628 11.81 3.79 -0.65
N THR A 629 12.50 3.20 -1.62
CA THR A 629 12.86 1.78 -1.65
C THR A 629 14.36 1.63 -1.45
N SER A 630 14.78 0.46 -0.98
CA SER A 630 16.18 0.14 -0.78
C SER A 630 17.01 0.40 -2.05
N VAL A 631 18.11 1.14 -1.88
CA VAL A 631 19.18 1.29 -2.88
C VAL A 631 20.49 0.73 -2.34
N LEU A 632 20.41 -0.16 -1.35
CA LEU A 632 21.55 -0.94 -0.89
C LEU A 632 22.08 -1.76 -2.07
N THR A 633 23.40 -1.84 -2.18
CA THR A 633 24.01 -2.80 -3.11
C THR A 633 23.68 -4.23 -2.67
N PRO A 634 23.77 -5.24 -3.54
CA PRO A 634 23.47 -6.63 -3.16
C PRO A 634 24.25 -7.11 -1.92
N GLU A 635 25.50 -6.66 -1.75
CA GLU A 635 26.35 -7.00 -0.61
C GLU A 635 25.93 -6.26 0.68
N GLU A 636 25.55 -4.98 0.58
CA GLU A 636 25.01 -4.21 1.70
C GLU A 636 23.64 -4.77 2.15
N SER A 637 22.78 -5.10 1.19
CA SER A 637 21.46 -5.72 1.42
C SER A 637 21.62 -7.08 2.10
N TRP A 638 22.55 -7.93 1.61
CA TRP A 638 22.84 -9.21 2.26
C TRP A 638 23.27 -9.06 3.73
N ARG A 639 24.24 -8.17 4.02
CA ARG A 639 24.69 -7.89 5.39
C ARG A 639 23.54 -7.39 6.27
N PHE A 640 22.73 -6.46 5.76
CA PHE A 640 21.57 -5.93 6.45
C PHE A 640 20.55 -7.03 6.78
N GLN A 641 20.11 -7.78 5.77
CA GLN A 641 19.10 -8.83 5.93
C GLN A 641 19.59 -9.95 6.85
N ARG A 642 20.85 -10.38 6.72
CA ARG A 642 21.46 -11.37 7.61
C ARG A 642 21.40 -10.90 9.07
N ALA A 643 21.78 -9.66 9.35
CA ALA A 643 21.69 -9.08 10.68
C ALA A 643 20.25 -8.99 11.17
N ALA A 644 19.32 -8.52 10.33
CA ALA A 644 17.92 -8.35 10.70
C ALA A 644 17.21 -9.69 11.01
N TYR A 645 17.45 -10.76 10.25
CA TYR A 645 16.95 -12.09 10.57
C TYR A 645 17.53 -12.65 11.87
N ARG A 646 18.80 -12.36 12.19
CA ARG A 646 19.39 -12.77 13.47
C ARG A 646 18.81 -12.01 14.66
N ILE A 647 18.51 -10.73 14.48
CA ILE A 647 17.77 -9.93 15.48
C ILE A 647 16.38 -10.53 15.67
N MET A 648 15.67 -10.85 14.58
CA MET A 648 14.36 -11.48 14.64
C MET A 648 14.40 -12.83 15.38
N LEU A 649 15.39 -13.68 15.09
CA LEU A 649 15.61 -14.94 15.81
C LEU A 649 15.87 -14.69 17.29
N TYR A 650 16.74 -13.75 17.62
CA TYR A 650 17.08 -13.39 19.00
C TYR A 650 15.85 -12.89 19.78
N CYS A 651 15.04 -12.01 19.19
CA CYS A 651 13.79 -11.55 19.80
C CYS A 651 12.77 -12.69 19.96
N ASN A 652 12.69 -13.63 19.01
CA ASN A 652 11.85 -14.83 19.14
C ASN A 652 12.34 -15.77 20.25
N MET A 653 13.65 -15.80 20.54
CA MET A 653 14.23 -16.57 21.64
C MET A 653 13.98 -15.93 23.01
N PHE A 654 13.97 -14.60 23.06
CA PHE A 654 13.81 -13.82 24.29
C PHE A 654 12.64 -12.82 24.18
N PRO A 655 11.41 -13.27 23.87
CA PRO A 655 10.32 -12.36 23.54
C PRO A 655 9.92 -11.52 24.76
N SER A 656 9.59 -10.24 24.54
CA SER A 656 9.11 -9.33 25.60
C SER A 656 7.79 -9.78 26.23
N THR A 657 7.02 -10.58 25.51
CA THR A 657 5.74 -11.11 25.97
C THR A 657 5.88 -12.41 26.78
N ARG A 658 7.11 -12.88 27.07
CA ARG A 658 7.35 -14.17 27.75
C ARG A 658 6.86 -14.19 29.19
N TYR A 659 6.98 -13.06 29.87
CA TYR A 659 6.65 -12.93 31.28
C TYR A 659 5.45 -11.98 31.37
N ASP A 660 4.42 -12.37 32.14
CA ASP A 660 3.37 -11.42 32.47
C ASP A 660 3.90 -10.37 33.47
N LEU A 661 3.10 -9.32 33.70
CA LEU A 661 3.49 -8.22 34.58
C LEU A 661 3.78 -8.71 36.00
N ASP A 662 3.04 -9.71 36.48
CA ASP A 662 3.19 -10.27 37.82
C ASP A 662 4.48 -11.09 37.95
N GLU A 663 4.84 -11.89 36.94
CA GLU A 663 6.08 -12.65 36.88
C GLU A 663 7.30 -11.73 36.78
N LEU A 664 7.20 -10.63 36.04
CA LEU A 664 8.25 -9.61 35.97
C LEU A 664 8.43 -8.90 37.31
N ALA A 665 7.33 -8.49 37.94
CA ALA A 665 7.35 -7.82 39.25
C ALA A 665 7.93 -8.73 40.36
N ASN A 666 7.71 -10.04 40.25
CA ASN A 666 8.20 -11.03 41.20
C ASN A 666 9.53 -11.70 40.77
N MET A 667 10.15 -11.27 39.67
CA MET A 667 11.37 -11.89 39.18
C MET A 667 12.56 -11.51 40.06
N ASP A 668 13.18 -12.51 40.70
CA ASP A 668 14.38 -12.24 41.47
C ASP A 668 15.56 -11.81 40.58
N THR A 669 16.50 -11.07 41.17
CA THR A 669 17.69 -10.56 40.47
C THR A 669 18.56 -11.70 39.90
N ALA A 670 18.50 -12.91 40.45
CA ALA A 670 19.28 -14.04 39.96
C ALA A 670 18.74 -14.57 38.62
N LYS A 671 17.42 -14.65 38.47
CA LYS A 671 16.73 -15.04 37.23
C LYS A 671 16.92 -13.99 36.14
N VAL A 672 16.84 -12.70 36.46
CA VAL A 672 17.18 -11.62 35.52
C VAL A 672 18.63 -11.76 35.01
N LYS A 673 19.59 -11.96 35.93
CA LYS A 673 21.00 -12.19 35.57
C LYS A 673 21.20 -13.46 34.74
N GLN A 674 20.43 -14.52 35.00
CA GLN A 674 20.48 -15.75 34.20
C GLN A 674 20.01 -15.50 32.76
N ILE A 675 18.89 -14.79 32.58
CA ILE A 675 18.37 -14.43 31.25
C ILE A 675 19.38 -13.54 30.51
N GLN A 676 19.98 -12.56 31.20
CA GLN A 676 21.02 -11.71 30.62
C GLN A 676 22.24 -12.53 30.18
N ARG A 677 22.70 -13.51 30.98
CA ARG A 677 23.80 -14.42 30.57
C ARG A 677 23.43 -15.26 29.34
N GLN A 678 22.19 -15.75 29.25
CA GLN A 678 21.73 -16.49 28.07
C GLN A 678 21.69 -15.61 26.82
N ARG A 679 21.19 -14.38 26.94
CA ARG A 679 21.22 -13.37 25.88
C ARG A 679 22.65 -13.08 25.41
N THR A 680 23.56 -12.86 26.36
CA THR A 680 24.99 -12.65 26.10
C THR A 680 25.62 -13.85 25.40
N ALA A 681 25.29 -15.09 25.80
CA ALA A 681 25.83 -16.29 25.18
C ALA A 681 25.39 -16.42 23.71
N VAL A 682 24.10 -16.24 23.42
CA VAL A 682 23.56 -16.36 22.05
C VAL A 682 24.18 -15.34 21.10
N LEU A 683 24.24 -14.07 21.49
CA LEU A 683 24.93 -13.05 20.67
C LEU A 683 26.44 -13.30 20.63
N GLY A 684 26.99 -13.78 21.73
CA GLY A 684 28.39 -14.09 21.91
C GLY A 684 28.89 -15.27 21.09
N ASP A 685 28.03 -16.00 20.37
CA ASP A 685 28.42 -17.08 19.45
C ASP A 685 28.69 -16.57 18.01
N TYR A 686 28.17 -15.40 17.64
CA TYR A 686 28.36 -14.86 16.29
C TYR A 686 29.82 -14.43 16.03
N PRO A 687 30.35 -14.59 14.80
CA PRO A 687 31.57 -13.94 14.33
C PRO A 687 31.58 -12.43 14.59
N VAL A 688 32.77 -11.85 14.78
CA VAL A 688 32.91 -10.42 15.15
C VAL A 688 32.29 -9.49 14.10
N ASP A 689 32.55 -9.73 12.82
CA ASP A 689 32.03 -8.88 11.74
C ASP A 689 30.50 -8.89 11.72
N GLU A 690 29.90 -10.07 11.83
CA GLU A 690 28.45 -10.21 11.85
C GLU A 690 27.83 -9.67 13.14
N LEU A 691 28.55 -9.71 14.26
CA LEU A 691 28.12 -9.10 15.52
C LEU A 691 28.09 -7.55 15.41
N LEU A 692 29.02 -6.97 14.65
CA LEU A 692 29.03 -5.54 14.34
C LEU A 692 27.88 -5.15 13.39
N GLU A 693 27.51 -6.03 12.45
CA GLU A 693 26.30 -5.86 11.62
C GLU A 693 25.02 -5.87 12.47
N VAL A 694 24.86 -6.87 13.36
CA VAL A 694 23.73 -6.96 14.30
C VAL A 694 23.68 -5.72 15.18
N TYR A 695 24.79 -5.31 15.78
CA TYR A 695 24.86 -4.09 16.59
C TYR A 695 24.41 -2.85 15.79
N THR A 696 24.85 -2.72 14.55
CA THR A 696 24.49 -1.61 13.68
C THR A 696 23.00 -1.55 13.39
N VAL A 697 22.39 -2.68 13.04
CA VAL A 697 20.96 -2.74 12.73
C VAL A 697 20.11 -2.54 14.00
N THR A 698 20.51 -3.09 15.15
CA THR A 698 19.80 -2.84 16.43
C THR A 698 19.83 -1.37 16.85
N ARG A 699 20.98 -0.70 16.68
CA ARG A 699 21.09 0.74 16.96
C ARG A 699 20.20 1.57 16.02
N PHE A 700 20.19 1.23 14.73
CA PHE A 700 19.28 1.86 13.78
C PHE A 700 17.80 1.66 14.17
N MET A 701 17.40 0.44 14.53
CA MET A 701 16.03 0.16 14.99
C MET A 701 15.68 0.99 16.24
N ARG A 702 16.63 1.19 17.15
CA ARG A 702 16.46 2.04 18.34
C ARG A 702 16.23 3.49 17.93
N ASP A 703 17.07 4.00 17.04
CA ASP A 703 16.98 5.37 16.54
C ASP A 703 15.59 5.58 15.89
N VAL A 704 15.12 4.63 15.07
CA VAL A 704 13.78 4.65 14.43
C VAL A 704 12.67 4.79 15.47
N LEU A 705 12.70 3.99 16.53
CA LEU A 705 11.70 4.04 17.59
C LEU A 705 11.77 5.35 18.40
N GLY A 706 12.97 5.80 18.76
CA GLY A 706 13.17 7.06 19.47
C GLY A 706 12.74 8.28 18.65
N GLY A 707 12.72 8.16 17.31
CA GLY A 707 12.24 9.21 16.42
C GLY A 707 10.71 9.37 16.36
N ILE A 708 9.94 8.35 16.75
CA ILE A 708 8.47 8.37 16.58
C ILE A 708 7.77 9.23 17.64
N GLU A 709 8.26 9.25 18.88
CA GLU A 709 7.73 10.09 19.95
C GLU A 709 8.84 10.89 20.64
N ASP A 710 8.73 12.21 20.56
CA ASP A 710 9.75 13.21 20.91
C ASP A 710 10.14 13.27 22.41
N ASN A 711 9.59 12.38 23.25
CA ASN A 711 9.88 12.24 24.68
C ASN A 711 9.61 10.81 25.20
N SER A 712 9.72 9.78 24.35
CA SER A 712 9.57 8.41 24.83
C SER A 712 10.67 8.08 25.85
N ALA A 713 10.29 7.45 26.97
CA ALA A 713 11.26 6.95 27.94
C ALA A 713 12.13 5.86 27.27
N GLU A 714 13.44 5.85 27.54
CA GLU A 714 14.37 4.87 26.96
C GLU A 714 13.89 3.42 27.17
N ASP A 715 13.25 3.15 28.31
CA ASP A 715 12.69 1.83 28.64
C ASP A 715 11.56 1.39 27.71
N VAL A 716 10.74 2.34 27.20
CA VAL A 716 9.68 2.04 26.22
C VAL A 716 10.33 1.62 24.90
N VAL A 717 11.37 2.34 24.47
CA VAL A 717 12.10 2.02 23.24
C VAL A 717 12.74 0.64 23.33
N ASP A 718 13.39 0.31 24.45
CA ASP A 718 14.02 -1.01 24.62
C ASP A 718 13.00 -2.15 24.74
N THR A 719 11.84 -1.89 25.35
CA THR A 719 10.71 -2.84 25.39
C THR A 719 10.17 -3.11 23.99
N LEU A 720 10.07 -2.08 23.15
CA LEU A 720 9.66 -2.20 21.75
C LEU A 720 10.72 -2.88 20.89
N LEU A 721 12.01 -2.63 21.12
CA LEU A 721 13.11 -3.35 20.43
C LEU A 721 13.04 -4.86 20.65
N ALA A 722 12.59 -5.30 21.82
CA ALA A 722 12.42 -6.73 22.14
C ALA A 722 11.32 -7.42 21.29
N THR A 723 10.48 -6.66 20.59
CA THR A 723 9.54 -7.20 19.60
C THR A 723 10.19 -7.51 18.24
N GLY A 724 11.43 -7.09 18.05
CA GLY A 724 12.22 -7.31 16.83
C GLY A 724 11.78 -6.44 15.65
N PRO A 725 12.25 -6.77 14.43
CA PRO A 725 11.96 -6.02 13.21
C PRO A 725 10.47 -5.74 12.98
N SER A 726 9.60 -6.71 13.28
CA SER A 726 8.16 -6.61 13.04
C SER A 726 7.47 -5.54 13.87
N GLY A 727 7.88 -5.31 15.12
CA GLY A 727 7.29 -4.21 15.91
C GLY A 727 7.85 -2.84 15.53
N VAL A 728 9.12 -2.75 15.13
CA VAL A 728 9.72 -1.50 14.64
C VAL A 728 9.05 -1.03 13.36
N VAL A 729 8.86 -1.93 12.38
CA VAL A 729 8.16 -1.61 11.13
C VAL A 729 6.72 -1.17 11.39
N ARG A 730 6.00 -1.85 12.29
CA ARG A 730 4.62 -1.47 12.66
C ARG A 730 4.57 -0.10 13.33
N ALA A 731 5.43 0.17 14.31
CA ALA A 731 5.50 1.47 14.98
C ALA A 731 5.79 2.59 13.99
N TRP A 732 6.72 2.36 13.06
CA TRP A 732 7.07 3.32 12.00
C TRP A 732 5.89 3.59 11.06
N GLN A 733 5.23 2.53 10.57
CA GLN A 733 4.09 2.64 9.66
C GLN A 733 2.91 3.36 10.30
N ALA A 734 2.63 3.07 11.58
CA ALA A 734 1.57 3.73 12.35
C ALA A 734 1.95 5.14 12.81
N ARG A 735 3.24 5.52 12.74
CA ARG A 735 3.79 6.77 13.30
C ARG A 735 3.41 6.96 14.77
N SER A 736 3.33 5.86 15.50
CA SER A 736 2.76 5.81 16.83
C SER A 736 3.33 4.62 17.57
N LEU A 737 3.83 4.85 18.78
CA LEU A 737 4.26 3.77 19.67
C LEU A 737 3.05 3.04 20.30
N LYS A 738 1.86 3.65 20.25
CA LYS A 738 0.62 3.12 20.85
C LYS A 738 -0.06 2.04 20.01
N ASP A 739 0.21 2.01 18.71
CA ASP A 739 -0.38 1.02 17.80
C ASP A 739 0.44 -0.30 17.76
N VAL A 740 1.50 -0.39 18.55
CA VAL A 740 2.12 -1.66 18.92
C VAL A 740 1.23 -2.33 19.98
N PRO A 741 0.98 -3.66 19.94
CA PRO A 741 -0.03 -4.31 20.79
C PRO A 741 -0.06 -3.78 22.22
N ASP A 742 -1.24 -3.30 22.66
CA ASP A 742 -1.45 -2.51 23.89
C ASP A 742 -0.66 -3.03 25.10
N GLU A 743 -0.59 -4.36 25.26
CA GLU A 743 0.12 -5.06 26.34
C GLU A 743 1.59 -4.61 26.52
N LEU A 744 2.29 -4.28 25.42
CA LEU A 744 3.71 -3.89 25.44
C LEU A 744 3.93 -2.42 25.72
N TYR A 745 2.98 -1.56 25.34
CA TYR A 745 3.03 -0.14 25.63
C TYR A 745 2.83 0.13 27.13
N TRP A 746 1.94 -0.62 27.78
CA TRP A 746 1.72 -0.52 29.23
C TRP A 746 2.90 -1.03 30.06
N LEU A 747 3.58 -2.08 29.59
CA LEU A 747 4.80 -2.64 30.22
C LEU A 747 5.93 -1.61 30.39
N GLY A 748 6.05 -0.64 29.47
CA GLY A 748 7.07 0.40 29.56
C GLY A 748 6.66 1.62 30.40
N LYS A 749 5.36 1.80 30.70
CA LYS A 749 4.84 3.01 31.33
C LYS A 749 4.50 2.83 32.82
N GLU A 750 4.08 1.63 33.22
CA GLU A 750 3.68 1.34 34.61
C GLU A 750 4.82 0.82 35.49
N SER A 751 6.01 0.59 34.94
CA SER A 751 7.13 0.12 35.74
C SER A 751 7.87 1.27 36.43
N ASP A 752 7.49 1.56 37.68
CA ASP A 752 8.32 2.32 38.61
C ASP A 752 9.69 1.60 38.76
N ASP A 753 10.81 2.26 38.40
CA ASP A 753 12.25 1.98 38.63
C ASP A 753 12.81 0.54 38.50
N ASN A 754 12.00 -0.51 38.27
CA ASN A 754 12.37 -1.91 38.47
C ASN A 754 12.32 -2.80 37.21
N ASN A 755 11.98 -2.29 36.02
CA ASN A 755 11.91 -3.10 34.79
C ASN A 755 13.29 -3.35 34.14
N THR A 756 14.25 -3.76 34.96
CA THR A 756 15.65 -4.04 34.61
C THR A 756 15.84 -5.16 33.58
N LEU A 757 14.80 -5.92 33.23
CA LEU A 757 14.90 -7.00 32.26
C LEU A 757 14.94 -6.50 30.81
N TYR A 758 14.26 -5.38 30.52
CA TYR A 758 14.18 -4.82 29.18
C TYR A 758 15.07 -3.60 28.99
N THR A 759 15.35 -2.81 30.04
CA THR A 759 16.35 -1.75 29.98
C THR A 759 17.69 -2.29 29.48
N GLY A 760 18.21 -1.73 28.40
CA GLY A 760 19.42 -2.19 27.73
C GLY A 760 19.28 -3.58 27.10
N TYR A 761 18.11 -3.92 26.55
CA TYR A 761 17.79 -5.25 26.00
C TYR A 761 18.89 -5.83 25.08
N PHE A 762 19.47 -5.00 24.23
CA PHE A 762 20.65 -5.31 23.41
C PHE A 762 21.95 -4.78 24.01
N ASP A 763 21.94 -3.59 24.63
CA ASP A 763 23.18 -2.94 25.12
C ASP A 763 23.89 -3.72 26.22
N ILE A 764 23.15 -4.32 27.16
CA ILE A 764 23.74 -5.10 28.25
C ILE A 764 24.48 -6.33 27.69
N PRO A 765 23.87 -7.17 26.84
CA PRO A 765 24.58 -8.24 26.15
C PRO A 765 25.84 -7.76 25.42
N PHE A 766 25.74 -6.70 24.64
CA PHE A 766 26.88 -6.14 23.89
C PHE A 766 27.99 -5.63 24.82
N ALA A 767 27.65 -4.93 25.91
CA ALA A 767 28.61 -4.44 26.90
C ALA A 767 29.38 -5.57 27.59
N HIS A 768 28.80 -6.77 27.71
CA HIS A 768 29.51 -7.95 28.18
C HIS A 768 30.37 -8.62 27.11
N ILE A 769 29.91 -8.65 25.85
CA ILE A 769 30.62 -9.33 24.75
C ILE A 769 31.86 -8.55 24.31
N TRP A 770 31.80 -7.22 24.20
CA TRP A 770 32.90 -6.41 23.68
C TRP A 770 34.21 -6.58 24.45
N PRO A 771 34.24 -6.46 25.80
CA PRO A 771 35.46 -6.69 26.56
C PRO A 771 35.92 -8.15 26.48
N ALA A 772 34.98 -9.11 26.51
CA ALA A 772 35.29 -10.53 26.45
C ALA A 772 35.98 -10.93 25.14
N ARG A 773 35.57 -10.32 24.02
CA ARG A 773 36.15 -10.56 22.69
C ARG A 773 37.29 -9.61 22.32
N ARG A 774 37.65 -8.66 23.21
CA ARG A 774 38.67 -7.62 22.97
C ARG A 774 38.37 -6.78 21.71
N VAL A 775 37.09 -6.58 21.41
CA VAL A 775 36.61 -5.72 20.33
C VAL A 775 36.15 -4.41 20.96
N SER A 776 36.57 -3.27 20.40
CA SER A 776 36.04 -1.98 20.88
C SER A 776 34.66 -1.77 20.26
N PRO A 777 33.63 -1.40 21.06
CA PRO A 777 32.36 -1.00 20.48
C PRO A 777 32.58 0.17 19.51
N PRO A 778 31.76 0.30 18.45
CA PRO A 778 31.76 1.50 17.63
C PRO A 778 31.58 2.71 18.54
N LYS A 779 32.45 3.71 18.42
CA LYS A 779 32.37 4.90 19.26
C LYS A 779 31.02 5.58 19.00
N SER A 780 30.45 6.23 20.01
CA SER A 780 29.14 6.90 19.88
C SER A 780 29.10 7.92 18.72
N ASN A 781 30.24 8.51 18.37
CA ASN A 781 30.45 9.46 17.29
C ASN A 781 30.89 8.85 15.95
N GLU A 782 31.13 7.53 15.88
CA GLU A 782 31.45 6.85 14.63
C GLU A 782 30.14 6.31 14.03
N PRO A 783 29.86 6.58 12.73
CA PRO A 783 28.64 6.08 12.11
C PRO A 783 28.69 4.56 12.09
N ALA A 784 27.82 3.93 12.89
CA ALA A 784 27.71 2.47 12.95
C ALA A 784 27.40 1.88 11.57
N THR A 785 26.82 2.68 10.67
CA THR A 785 26.45 2.30 9.31
C THR A 785 27.58 1.70 8.49
N LYS A 786 28.88 1.98 8.78
CA LYS A 786 30.02 1.45 8.02
C LYS A 786 30.13 -0.08 8.00
N TYR A 787 29.47 -0.79 8.92
CA TYR A 787 29.47 -2.26 8.94
C TYR A 787 28.43 -2.87 8.00
N ILE A 788 27.45 -2.06 7.56
CA ILE A 788 26.46 -2.46 6.56
C ILE A 788 26.73 -1.76 5.23
N LEU A 789 27.06 -0.47 5.24
CA LEU A 789 27.20 0.41 4.09
C LEU A 789 28.66 0.58 3.69
N ASP A 790 28.95 0.38 2.41
CA ASP A 790 30.24 0.68 1.80
C ASP A 790 30.32 2.15 1.35
N THR A 791 29.18 2.72 0.98
CA THR A 791 29.04 4.11 0.51
C THR A 791 27.76 4.73 1.02
N ILE A 792 27.73 6.06 1.17
CA ILE A 792 26.52 6.81 1.53
C ILE A 792 26.29 7.86 0.44
N VAL A 793 25.10 7.83 -0.17
CA VAL A 793 24.73 8.77 -1.23
C VAL A 793 24.28 10.08 -0.59
N GLY A 794 24.92 11.18 -0.99
CA GLY A 794 24.62 12.49 -0.45
C GLY A 794 25.15 12.73 0.98
N ALA A 795 26.18 11.99 1.41
CA ALA A 795 26.84 12.21 2.71
C ALA A 795 27.39 13.65 2.85
N ASP A 796 27.85 14.23 1.75
CA ASP A 796 28.41 15.59 1.68
C ASP A 796 27.40 16.62 1.16
N ASP A 797 26.12 16.25 1.02
CA ASP A 797 25.09 17.16 0.53
C ASP A 797 24.93 18.37 1.48
N THR A 798 24.89 19.55 0.88
CA THR A 798 24.71 20.81 1.61
C THR A 798 23.29 21.34 1.48
N CYS A 799 22.75 21.94 2.54
CA CYS A 799 21.47 22.64 2.49
C CYS A 799 21.46 23.66 1.34
N SER A 800 20.48 23.57 0.43
CA SER A 800 20.39 24.49 -0.71
C SER A 800 20.20 25.95 -0.29
N GLN A 801 19.71 26.21 0.92
CA GLN A 801 19.51 27.55 1.45
C GLN A 801 20.70 28.07 2.27
N CYS A 802 21.21 27.28 3.22
CA CYS A 802 22.25 27.73 4.14
C CYS A 802 23.63 27.10 3.93
N THR A 803 23.79 26.22 2.93
CA THR A 803 25.05 25.56 2.51
C THR A 803 25.71 24.67 3.59
N THR A 804 25.06 24.48 4.74
CA THR A 804 25.53 23.58 5.79
C THR A 804 25.58 22.14 5.26
N PRO A 805 26.73 21.44 5.39
CA PRO A 805 26.83 20.03 5.02
C PRO A 805 26.08 19.17 6.05
N ASP A 806 24.79 19.00 5.82
CA ASP A 806 23.91 18.21 6.68
C ASP A 806 23.72 16.79 6.13
N GLY A 807 24.34 16.47 4.99
CA GLY A 807 24.41 15.10 4.45
C GLY A 807 23.02 14.53 4.27
N LEU A 808 22.75 13.34 4.83
CA LEU A 808 21.43 12.68 4.83
C LEU A 808 20.32 13.41 5.60
N ARG A 809 20.66 14.40 6.45
CA ARG A 809 19.70 15.09 7.32
C ARG A 809 18.83 16.12 6.61
N LEU A 810 19.20 16.55 5.39
CA LEU A 810 18.33 17.43 4.61
C LEU A 810 17.06 16.69 4.20
N LEU A 811 15.94 17.40 4.28
CA LEU A 811 14.66 16.89 3.82
C LEU A 811 14.52 17.10 2.31
N ASN A 812 13.88 16.15 1.63
CA ASN A 812 13.51 16.23 0.23
C ASN A 812 12.09 15.68 0.05
N LYS A 813 11.56 15.67 -1.18
CA LYS A 813 10.20 15.17 -1.45
C LYS A 813 9.95 13.72 -0.96
N ALA A 814 10.96 12.85 -1.02
CA ALA A 814 10.85 11.46 -0.57
C ALA A 814 10.83 11.36 0.97
N SER A 815 11.59 12.22 1.67
CA SER A 815 11.75 12.24 3.13
C SER A 815 10.85 13.25 3.87
N MET A 816 10.17 14.16 3.15
CA MET A 816 9.28 15.18 3.73
C MET A 816 8.10 14.59 4.50
N SER A 817 7.55 13.47 4.02
CA SER A 817 6.50 12.74 4.75
C SER A 817 6.98 12.17 6.09
N LEU A 818 8.28 12.21 6.35
CA LEU A 818 8.96 11.71 7.55
C LEU A 818 9.61 12.82 8.37
N ALA A 819 9.32 14.10 8.06
CA ALA A 819 10.01 15.24 8.68
C ALA A 819 9.96 15.21 10.21
N SER A 820 8.83 14.82 10.81
CA SER A 820 8.70 14.68 12.26
C SER A 820 9.61 13.61 12.85
N VAL A 821 9.79 12.48 12.15
CA VAL A 821 10.60 11.35 12.63
C VAL A 821 12.09 11.58 12.37
N LEU A 822 12.43 12.19 11.24
CA LEU A 822 13.80 12.55 10.88
C LEU A 822 14.36 13.69 11.75
N ASP A 823 13.52 14.66 12.14
CA ASP A 823 13.92 15.71 13.09
C ASP A 823 14.30 15.13 14.46
N SER A 824 13.71 13.99 14.87
CA SER A 824 13.96 13.31 16.14
C SER A 824 15.07 12.24 16.09
N LEU A 825 15.30 11.62 14.91
CA LEU A 825 16.35 10.62 14.66
C LEU A 825 17.80 11.15 14.83
N HIS A 826 17.99 12.47 14.91
CA HIS A 826 19.31 13.11 14.96
C HIS A 826 19.58 13.77 16.32
N PHE A 827 19.74 12.94 17.36
CA PHE A 827 20.09 13.35 18.73
C PHE A 827 21.47 14.05 18.80
N TYR A 828 21.48 15.39 18.90
CA TYR A 828 22.42 16.16 19.73
C TYR A 828 21.78 17.51 20.15
N PRO A 829 21.59 17.78 21.46
CA PRO A 829 20.93 19.01 21.96
C PRO A 829 21.57 20.32 21.49
N HIS A 830 22.88 20.34 21.26
CA HIS A 830 23.61 21.53 20.78
C HIS A 830 23.40 21.84 19.29
N GLN A 831 22.69 20.99 18.53
CA GLN A 831 22.47 21.16 17.08
C GLN A 831 21.02 21.50 16.71
N ARG A 832 20.04 21.27 17.61
CA ARG A 832 18.62 21.60 17.42
C ARG A 832 18.38 23.10 17.19
N SER A 833 19.20 23.97 17.79
CA SER A 833 19.15 25.43 17.59
C SER A 833 19.59 25.90 16.19
N ARG A 834 20.36 25.09 15.45
CA ARG A 834 20.85 25.42 14.10
C ARG A 834 19.83 25.11 12.99
N LEU A 835 19.05 24.05 13.12
CA LEU A 835 17.98 23.70 12.16
C LEU A 835 16.82 24.70 12.21
N PHE A 836 16.40 25.13 13.41
CA PHE A 836 15.39 26.18 13.57
C PHE A 836 15.85 27.55 13.06
N SER A 837 17.16 27.84 13.08
CA SER A 837 17.68 29.11 12.55
C SER A 837 17.77 29.16 11.02
N CYS A 838 17.90 28.03 10.30
CA CYS A 838 17.70 28.03 8.84
C CYS A 838 16.21 28.13 8.44
N ARG A 839 15.25 27.66 9.28
CA ARG A 839 13.79 27.81 9.00
C ARG A 839 13.27 29.26 9.14
N LEU A 840 13.97 30.13 9.88
CA LEU A 840 13.49 31.47 10.22
C LEU A 840 14.35 32.62 9.69
N ALA A 841 15.46 32.36 9.00
CA ALA A 841 16.31 33.41 8.45
C ALA A 841 15.77 33.88 7.09
N PRO A 842 15.27 35.13 6.94
CA PRO A 842 14.90 35.65 5.63
C PRO A 842 16.15 35.75 4.73
N PRO A 843 16.02 35.56 3.41
CA PRO A 843 17.15 35.67 2.49
C PRO A 843 17.77 37.06 2.61
N HIS A 844 19.06 37.11 2.95
CA HIS A 844 19.85 38.35 2.95
C HIS A 844 19.81 38.97 1.55
N ARG A 845 18.94 39.97 1.35
CA ARG A 845 19.04 40.87 0.19
C ARG A 845 20.37 41.59 0.31
N GLY A 846 21.26 41.34 -0.65
CA GLY A 846 22.52 42.06 -0.77
C GLY A 846 22.27 43.57 -0.79
N SER A 847 22.75 44.25 0.26
CA SER A 847 22.86 45.70 0.26
C SER A 847 23.85 46.09 -0.82
N LYS A 848 23.35 46.63 -1.94
CA LYS A 848 24.19 47.44 -2.82
C LYS A 848 24.53 48.71 -2.07
N ASP A 849 25.81 48.88 -1.77
CA ASP A 849 26.39 50.12 -1.28
C ASP A 849 25.98 51.29 -2.18
N PHE A 850 25.17 52.20 -1.64
CA PHE A 850 24.98 53.54 -2.18
C PHE A 850 26.02 54.47 -1.53
N PRO A 851 26.81 55.23 -2.31
CA PRO A 851 27.75 56.17 -1.74
C PRO A 851 26.98 57.36 -1.18
N GLN A 852 27.12 57.62 0.13
CA GLN A 852 26.59 58.81 0.78
C GLN A 852 27.30 60.06 0.24
N GLY A 853 26.59 60.80 -0.62
CA GLY A 853 26.88 62.19 -0.93
C GLY A 853 26.50 63.08 0.25
N LYS A 854 27.50 63.80 0.78
CA LYS A 854 27.33 64.91 1.71
C LYS A 854 26.58 66.06 1.03
N THR A 855 25.57 66.64 1.70
CA THR A 855 25.38 68.10 1.73
C THR A 855 24.44 68.53 2.85
N GLN A 856 24.92 69.52 3.59
CA GLN A 856 24.25 70.29 4.64
C GLN A 856 23.12 71.16 4.06
N ARG A 857 21.93 71.16 4.67
CA ARG A 857 21.35 72.26 5.46
C ARG A 857 19.98 71.88 6.00
#